data_AF-A0A2S7RVE0-F1
#
_entry.id   AF-A0A2S7RVE0-F1
#
_cell.length_a   1.000
_cell.length_b   1.000
_cell.length_c   1.000
_cell.angle_alpha   90.00
_cell.angle_beta   90.00
_cell.angle_gamma   90.00
#
_symmetry.space_group_name_H-M   'P 1'
#
loop_
_entity.id
_entity.type
_entity.pdbx_description
1 polymer ?
#
loop_
_entity_poly.entity_id
_entity_poly.type
_entity_poly.pdbx_seq_one_letter_code
_entity_poly.pdbx_strand_id
1 'polypeptide(L)'
;MKKQSKKERIEINDFKKRIDILAMNLSLKENDRFYNGLELIFELYEKMIQNDQDAFFIDKERKAHIIESLKYSKQIFESDKPVKIQELLLNLRSDDPTDFLIFPATFSVFEHKLSFHLCGLIFYRKNSHLLAIQVDKQRYFKQTVIAYTQIPLTKIEVLSKILFVNRDHCGHKPFDIFKDIEAISEAFQSIPTIQMKEQMTGNCVILELEATLKLALYHCQREIFSININERVTPTWNLVHPNPTIEMRKRFLGVIKGKNQKWNAQYDYIFGYYLYRKGYAADTTIIYNHRQEKIWYKLIETVFKLDPYILAMQNGNGKLPIFNEAKLIKRLDRAVESLSELYGEELKEVDDDKLVLMLKFDGCLRSIIKERLALIKIPVAKKMNERLLSRIDERFQENYAEVKRRAELRKKEWQLLSDKRWLLQFTEKWLPKTIAFFLPSERGERKQLYEFARRIDMLALTLSLKSNKDYFVRPENYALLFSTYIKMIKNDKDAFFIDKKRQLSIIHSLERTIALYRFDRMENLKIVLENLRNNDPTDFMLFPTSYSTLAADHTGHVCGLTVYKKDDQFLVMQVDKKKEIGAGAVSYVKISATKIEELSNILFSARDLLNFHPYGTLIKIEALSHGFKKIPAIKLESPTTRNYGVSGIETSLRLILFNCNRCLFELADRPKVTPTWNRMYKDATFEMQKRFLQAMKEDNREWNKNFDYVFGYCRFRHSIYAHVQQSGSRLNKNEWYQNIRSLYREDPYIKVILNRGGSIPLAVDEQITEQILKVAETPGTLYQREISEVDLSDLHRALLSIRNDISFTTDRNTYTQIPIAKEIIDSSIDLLQGKTIEIQKEINHRNRIEKFNHSNQIRKQWIPLPWHNTSSAVHTLSTASEESTVCFSRENRFASMLSQVKHQAKVTSKNLARKPAINELKRQ
;
A
#
# COMPACT_ATOMS: atom_id res chain seq x y z
N MET A 1 53.83 5.14 -5.43
CA MET A 1 52.74 4.97 -4.44
C MET A 1 53.36 4.69 -3.07
N LYS A 2 53.24 5.60 -2.09
CA LYS A 2 53.74 5.36 -0.71
C LYS A 2 52.91 4.24 -0.06
N LYS A 3 53.56 3.18 0.44
CA LYS A 3 52.91 2.12 1.23
C LYS A 3 52.30 2.77 2.49
N GLN A 4 50.97 2.71 2.63
CA GLN A 4 50.28 3.11 3.87
C GLN A 4 50.77 2.25 5.04
N SER A 5 51.01 2.90 6.18
CA SER A 5 51.46 2.22 7.40
C SER A 5 50.37 1.31 7.98
N LYS A 6 50.76 0.26 8.73
CA LYS A 6 49.82 -0.66 9.41
C LYS A 6 48.86 0.10 10.35
N LYS A 7 49.34 1.16 11.01
CA LYS A 7 48.57 2.03 11.89
C LYS A 7 47.47 2.79 11.15
N GLU A 8 47.80 3.41 10.01
CA GLU A 8 46.82 4.11 9.17
C GLU A 8 45.74 3.16 8.64
N ARG A 9 46.08 1.91 8.28
CA ARG A 9 45.08 0.92 7.82
C ARG A 9 44.08 0.54 8.92
N ILE A 10 44.52 0.42 10.17
CA ILE A 10 43.66 0.09 11.31
C ILE A 10 42.70 1.24 11.62
N GLU A 11 43.20 2.48 11.67
CA GLU A 11 42.37 3.67 11.90
C GLU A 11 41.31 3.88 10.80
N ILE A 12 41.66 3.60 9.55
CA ILE A 12 40.75 3.66 8.40
C ILE A 12 39.60 2.64 8.52
N ASN A 13 39.90 1.43 8.99
CA ASN A 13 38.90 0.38 9.16
C ASN A 13 37.95 0.70 10.32
N ASP A 14 38.47 1.27 11.42
CA ASP A 14 37.68 1.71 12.57
C ASP A 14 36.67 2.80 12.21
N PHE A 15 37.10 3.82 11.43
CA PHE A 15 36.20 4.88 10.98
C PHE A 15 34.99 4.36 10.19
N LYS A 16 35.22 3.46 9.22
CA LYS A 16 34.15 2.87 8.40
C LYS A 16 33.19 2.04 9.24
N LYS A 17 33.70 1.19 10.13
CA LYS A 17 32.91 0.41 11.08
C LYS A 17 32.00 1.29 11.92
N ARG A 18 32.52 2.39 12.47
CA ARG A 18 31.73 3.36 13.26
C ARG A 18 30.64 4.05 12.44
N ILE A 19 30.90 4.43 11.18
CA ILE A 19 29.86 4.97 10.28
C ILE A 19 28.76 3.95 10.05
N ASP A 20 29.12 2.69 9.74
CA ASP A 20 28.15 1.65 9.46
C ASP A 20 27.30 1.34 10.71
N ILE A 21 27.93 1.21 11.88
CA ILE A 21 27.21 1.07 13.17
C ILE A 21 26.25 2.24 13.35
N LEU A 22 26.73 3.49 13.21
CA LEU A 22 25.89 4.66 13.42
C LEU A 22 24.72 4.70 12.42
N ALA A 23 24.95 4.47 11.13
CA ALA A 23 23.90 4.47 10.12
C ALA A 23 22.85 3.38 10.35
N MET A 24 23.27 2.15 10.71
CA MET A 24 22.37 1.05 11.06
C MET A 24 21.60 1.31 12.35
N ASN A 25 22.28 1.81 13.40
CA ASN A 25 21.69 2.22 14.67
C ASN A 25 20.59 3.28 14.44
N LEU A 26 20.86 4.24 13.55
CA LEU A 26 19.90 5.27 13.15
C LEU A 26 18.88 4.80 12.11
N SER A 27 18.90 3.54 11.65
CA SER A 27 18.05 2.99 10.57
C SER A 27 18.04 3.86 9.30
N LEU A 28 19.24 4.30 8.90
CA LEU A 28 19.51 4.99 7.63
C LEU A 28 20.06 4.03 6.56
N LYS A 29 20.30 2.77 6.94
CA LYS A 29 20.93 1.73 6.12
C LYS A 29 20.44 0.34 6.57
N GLU A 30 20.21 -0.55 5.62
CA GLU A 30 20.03 -2.00 5.84
C GLU A 30 21.37 -2.73 6.10
N ASN A 31 21.29 -4.01 6.48
CA ASN A 31 22.46 -4.86 6.61
C ASN A 31 22.97 -5.28 5.23
N ASP A 32 24.13 -4.77 4.78
CA ASP A 32 24.69 -5.15 3.49
C ASP A 32 25.34 -6.56 3.51
N ARG A 33 25.80 -7.02 4.69
CA ARG A 33 26.39 -8.34 5.02
C ARG A 33 26.29 -8.59 6.53
N PHE A 34 26.53 -9.82 7.00
CA PHE A 34 26.72 -10.10 8.42
C PHE A 34 27.90 -9.25 8.95
N TYR A 35 27.63 -8.44 9.97
CA TYR A 35 28.55 -7.39 10.42
C TYR A 35 29.64 -7.96 11.34
N ASN A 36 30.90 -7.98 10.86
CA ASN A 36 32.06 -8.34 11.67
C ASN A 36 32.52 -7.14 12.53
N GLY A 37 31.80 -6.92 13.63
CA GLY A 37 32.12 -5.88 14.60
C GLY A 37 31.20 -5.79 15.81
N LEU A 38 30.49 -6.86 16.17
CA LEU A 38 29.53 -6.87 17.28
C LEU A 38 30.19 -6.54 18.63
N GLU A 39 31.46 -6.92 18.79
CA GLU A 39 32.30 -6.58 19.95
C GLU A 39 32.41 -5.07 20.18
N LEU A 40 32.46 -4.28 19.10
CA LEU A 40 32.54 -2.81 19.17
C LEU A 40 31.22 -2.22 19.67
N ILE A 41 30.08 -2.87 19.41
CA ILE A 41 28.77 -2.38 19.89
C ILE A 41 28.70 -2.46 21.41
N PHE A 42 29.15 -3.58 22.00
CA PHE A 42 29.21 -3.73 23.45
C PHE A 42 30.16 -2.70 24.08
N GLU A 43 31.33 -2.45 23.48
CA GLU A 43 32.24 -1.39 23.93
C GLU A 43 31.59 0.01 23.89
N LEU A 44 30.82 0.30 22.85
CA LEU A 44 30.11 1.57 22.74
C LEU A 44 29.00 1.69 23.80
N TYR A 45 28.25 0.63 24.06
CA TYR A 45 27.25 0.60 25.12
C TYR A 45 27.90 0.75 26.50
N GLU A 46 29.00 0.07 26.76
CA GLU A 46 29.78 0.19 27.99
C GLU A 46 30.16 1.66 28.24
N LYS A 47 30.78 2.31 27.24
CA LYS A 47 31.15 3.74 27.32
C LYS A 47 29.93 4.65 27.47
N MET A 48 28.81 4.30 26.87
CA MET A 48 27.58 5.10 26.93
C MET A 48 27.00 5.09 28.34
N ILE A 49 26.98 3.92 29.00
CA ILE A 49 26.59 3.79 30.41
C ILE A 49 27.65 4.46 31.29
N GLN A 50 28.94 4.24 31.06
CA GLN A 50 30.03 4.86 31.83
C GLN A 50 29.95 6.39 31.84
N ASN A 51 29.65 7.01 30.69
CA ASN A 51 29.51 8.46 30.55
C ASN A 51 28.18 9.03 31.07
N ASP A 52 27.23 8.18 31.48
CA ASP A 52 25.91 8.59 31.99
C ASP A 52 26.01 9.20 33.40
N GLN A 53 25.98 10.53 33.51
CA GLN A 53 26.16 11.24 34.79
C GLN A 53 24.84 11.49 35.53
N ASP A 54 23.75 11.61 34.78
CA ASP A 54 22.40 11.96 35.23
C ASP A 54 21.50 10.75 35.44
N ALA A 55 22.07 9.54 35.44
CA ALA A 55 21.36 8.28 35.65
C ALA A 55 20.20 8.09 34.64
N PHE A 56 20.44 8.45 33.38
CA PHE A 56 19.44 8.32 32.32
C PHE A 56 19.06 6.86 32.06
N PHE A 57 20.02 5.94 32.05
CA PHE A 57 19.79 4.52 31.72
C PHE A 57 19.47 3.66 32.93
N ILE A 58 20.15 3.91 34.05
CA ILE A 58 20.05 3.15 35.30
C ILE A 58 20.56 4.05 36.44
N ASP A 59 20.11 3.81 37.66
CA ASP A 59 20.61 4.52 38.84
C ASP A 59 22.12 4.28 39.09
N LYS A 60 22.70 5.16 39.89
CA LYS A 60 24.14 5.18 40.15
C LYS A 60 24.64 3.93 40.88
N GLU A 61 23.81 3.31 41.71
CA GLU A 61 24.17 2.14 42.52
C GLU A 61 24.38 0.91 41.63
N ARG A 62 23.49 0.70 40.65
CA ARG A 62 23.55 -0.47 39.75
C ARG A 62 24.47 -0.29 38.55
N LYS A 63 24.88 0.95 38.25
CA LYS A 63 25.68 1.31 37.08
C LYS A 63 26.96 0.47 36.90
N ALA A 64 27.70 0.20 37.98
CA ALA A 64 28.94 -0.57 37.91
C ALA A 64 28.70 -2.03 37.45
N HIS A 65 27.63 -2.65 37.96
CA HIS A 65 27.25 -4.01 37.59
C HIS A 65 26.78 -4.12 36.14
N ILE A 66 26.04 -3.12 35.63
CA ILE A 66 25.66 -3.07 34.21
C ILE A 66 26.90 -3.00 33.30
N ILE A 67 27.91 -2.21 33.68
CA ILE A 67 29.17 -2.10 32.95
C ILE A 67 29.90 -3.45 32.93
N GLU A 68 29.92 -4.17 34.05
CA GLU A 68 30.51 -5.51 34.17
C GLU A 68 29.80 -6.55 33.28
N SER A 69 28.46 -6.58 33.30
CA SER A 69 27.64 -7.42 32.42
C SER A 69 27.91 -7.19 30.92
N LEU A 70 28.12 -5.92 30.53
CA LEU A 70 28.51 -5.59 29.16
C LEU A 70 29.93 -6.06 28.82
N LYS A 71 30.86 -6.07 29.79
CA LYS A 71 32.20 -6.64 29.62
C LYS A 71 32.15 -8.16 29.43
N TYR A 72 31.33 -8.88 30.19
CA TYR A 72 31.14 -10.32 29.98
C TYR A 72 30.61 -10.61 28.57
N SER A 73 29.60 -9.86 28.13
CA SER A 73 29.03 -9.98 26.80
C SER A 73 30.07 -9.73 25.70
N LYS A 74 31.01 -8.81 25.92
CA LYS A 74 32.14 -8.55 25.01
C LYS A 74 33.19 -9.68 25.02
N GLN A 75 33.54 -10.22 26.19
CA GLN A 75 34.58 -11.26 26.34
C GLN A 75 34.26 -12.57 25.61
N ILE A 76 32.99 -12.83 25.28
CA ILE A 76 32.60 -13.97 24.44
C ILE A 76 33.29 -13.93 23.07
N PHE A 77 33.47 -12.74 22.49
CA PHE A 77 34.14 -12.57 21.19
C PHE A 77 35.66 -12.69 21.26
N GLU A 78 36.22 -12.58 22.47
CA GLU A 78 37.65 -12.71 22.73
C GLU A 78 38.03 -14.15 23.13
N SER A 79 37.03 -14.99 23.39
CA SER A 79 37.20 -16.36 23.85
C SER A 79 37.60 -17.31 22.71
N ASP A 80 38.76 -17.94 22.80
CA ASP A 80 39.25 -18.93 21.84
C ASP A 80 38.74 -20.35 22.12
N LYS A 81 38.13 -20.58 23.28
CA LYS A 81 37.66 -21.91 23.73
C LYS A 81 36.26 -21.84 24.37
N PRO A 82 35.39 -22.85 24.20
CA PRO A 82 34.08 -22.92 24.84
C PRO A 82 34.12 -22.84 26.37
N VAL A 83 35.18 -23.37 27.00
CA VAL A 83 35.34 -23.37 28.46
C VAL A 83 35.35 -21.97 29.07
N LYS A 84 35.87 -20.96 28.35
CA LYS A 84 35.83 -19.56 28.83
C LYS A 84 34.40 -19.00 28.85
N ILE A 85 33.57 -19.36 27.85
CA ILE A 85 32.15 -18.99 27.84
C ILE A 85 31.42 -19.68 29.00
N GLN A 86 31.77 -20.93 29.31
CA GLN A 86 31.22 -21.65 30.45
C GLN A 86 31.56 -20.96 31.78
N GLU A 87 32.81 -20.56 31.98
CA GLU A 87 33.24 -19.81 33.17
C GLU A 87 32.47 -18.50 33.33
N LEU A 88 32.29 -17.74 32.24
CA LEU A 88 31.50 -16.50 32.26
C LEU A 88 30.06 -16.74 32.71
N LEU A 89 29.40 -17.79 32.18
CA LEU A 89 28.02 -18.13 32.56
C LEU A 89 27.90 -18.63 34.01
N LEU A 90 28.91 -19.35 34.51
CA LEU A 90 28.94 -19.84 35.90
C LEU A 90 29.17 -18.73 36.93
N ASN A 91 29.91 -17.69 36.54
CA ASN A 91 30.27 -16.56 37.40
C ASN A 91 29.14 -15.54 37.58
N LEU A 92 28.05 -15.63 36.80
CA LEU A 92 26.86 -14.79 37.01
C LEU A 92 26.29 -15.03 38.41
N ARG A 93 26.05 -13.94 39.15
CA ARG A 93 25.42 -13.97 40.47
C ARG A 93 23.97 -14.45 40.37
N SER A 94 23.55 -15.28 41.32
CA SER A 94 22.18 -15.78 41.38
C SER A 94 21.22 -14.68 41.80
N ASP A 95 20.07 -14.60 41.13
CA ASP A 95 18.94 -13.73 41.48
C ASP A 95 19.26 -12.23 41.44
N ASP A 96 20.33 -11.84 40.74
CA ASP A 96 20.69 -10.44 40.47
C ASP A 96 20.43 -10.09 38.99
N PRO A 97 19.38 -9.33 38.66
CA PRO A 97 19.08 -8.97 37.28
C PRO A 97 20.11 -8.01 36.66
N THR A 98 21.00 -7.40 37.47
CA THR A 98 22.09 -6.55 36.98
C THR A 98 23.30 -7.33 36.50
N ASP A 99 23.37 -8.63 36.82
CA ASP A 99 24.43 -9.55 36.42
C ASP A 99 23.95 -10.48 35.29
N PHE A 100 24.17 -10.03 34.06
CA PHE A 100 23.65 -10.70 32.88
C PHE A 100 24.68 -10.77 31.76
N LEU A 101 24.41 -11.64 30.80
CA LEU A 101 25.18 -11.78 29.58
C LEU A 101 24.25 -11.67 28.37
N ILE A 102 24.57 -10.77 27.44
CA ILE A 102 23.84 -10.61 26.17
C ILE A 102 24.62 -11.33 25.07
N PHE A 103 23.93 -12.21 24.35
CA PHE A 103 24.48 -12.94 23.20
C PHE A 103 23.66 -12.66 21.93
N PRO A 104 24.27 -12.22 20.83
CA PRO A 104 23.61 -12.12 19.53
C PRO A 104 23.50 -13.51 18.90
N ALA A 105 22.34 -14.14 19.01
CA ALA A 105 22.05 -15.44 18.41
C ALA A 105 21.65 -15.26 16.95
N THR A 106 22.23 -16.07 16.07
CA THR A 106 22.01 -15.95 14.63
C THR A 106 21.55 -17.25 14.01
N PHE A 107 20.58 -17.17 13.11
CA PHE A 107 19.91 -18.36 12.57
C PHE A 107 19.30 -18.10 11.19
N SER A 108 19.04 -19.19 10.44
CA SER A 108 18.27 -19.11 9.20
C SER A 108 16.76 -19.12 9.48
N VAL A 109 15.99 -18.32 8.74
CA VAL A 109 14.52 -18.31 8.85
C VAL A 109 13.85 -19.37 7.94
N PHE A 110 14.46 -19.68 6.79
CA PHE A 110 13.88 -20.57 5.78
C PHE A 110 14.85 -21.67 5.36
N GLU A 111 14.32 -22.84 5.02
CA GLU A 111 15.11 -23.87 4.35
C GLU A 111 15.47 -23.36 2.95
N HIS A 112 16.75 -23.44 2.57
CA HIS A 112 17.29 -23.10 1.24
C HIS A 112 17.36 -21.61 0.83
N LYS A 113 17.06 -20.64 1.70
CA LYS A 113 17.38 -19.21 1.46
C LYS A 113 18.38 -18.68 2.49
N LEU A 114 19.44 -18.00 2.02
CA LEU A 114 20.46 -17.30 2.84
C LEU A 114 19.92 -16.04 3.56
N SER A 115 18.67 -16.06 4.02
CA SER A 115 18.09 -14.97 4.82
C SER A 115 18.39 -15.22 6.29
N PHE A 116 19.54 -14.73 6.74
CA PHE A 116 19.94 -14.79 8.15
C PHE A 116 19.22 -13.73 8.98
N HIS A 117 18.76 -14.12 10.16
CA HIS A 117 18.24 -13.22 11.17
C HIS A 117 19.15 -13.25 12.40
N LEU A 118 19.22 -12.11 13.10
CA LEU A 118 19.89 -12.00 14.39
C LEU A 118 18.83 -11.66 15.41
N CYS A 119 18.78 -12.38 16.51
CA CYS A 119 18.00 -12.06 17.70
C CYS A 119 18.94 -11.87 18.89
N GLY A 120 18.45 -11.26 19.97
CA GLY A 120 19.21 -11.23 21.22
C GLY A 120 18.80 -12.35 22.18
N LEU A 121 19.78 -12.90 22.89
CA LEU A 121 19.60 -13.71 24.08
C LEU A 121 20.14 -12.95 25.29
N ILE A 122 19.41 -12.96 26.39
CA ILE A 122 19.86 -12.51 27.71
C ILE A 122 19.96 -13.74 28.60
N PHE A 123 21.13 -13.96 29.18
CA PHE A 123 21.36 -14.98 30.20
C PHE A 123 21.51 -14.32 31.56
N TYR A 124 20.74 -14.78 32.54
CA TYR A 124 20.96 -14.44 33.95
C TYR A 124 20.70 -15.67 34.82
N ARG A 125 21.36 -15.76 35.97
CA ARG A 125 21.27 -16.93 36.84
C ARG A 125 20.11 -16.78 37.82
N LYS A 126 19.30 -17.83 37.95
CA LYS A 126 18.19 -17.90 38.91
C LYS A 126 18.22 -19.26 39.61
N ASN A 127 18.57 -19.28 40.89
CA ASN A 127 18.81 -20.49 41.67
C ASN A 127 19.82 -21.45 40.97
N SER A 128 19.42 -22.71 40.75
CA SER A 128 20.20 -23.76 40.08
C SER A 128 20.05 -23.79 38.56
N HIS A 129 19.53 -22.72 37.95
CA HIS A 129 19.25 -22.62 36.52
C HIS A 129 19.80 -21.31 35.92
N LEU A 130 20.04 -21.33 34.61
CA LEU A 130 20.19 -20.15 33.79
C LEU A 130 18.87 -19.86 33.08
N LEU A 131 18.40 -18.63 33.16
CA LEU A 131 17.29 -18.17 32.35
C LEU A 131 17.83 -17.57 31.05
N ALA A 132 17.38 -18.13 29.93
CA ALA A 132 17.69 -17.65 28.60
C ALA A 132 16.45 -16.92 28.05
N ILE A 133 16.51 -15.58 28.01
CA ILE A 133 15.43 -14.74 27.47
C ILE A 133 15.77 -14.36 26.03
N GLN A 134 14.91 -14.75 25.11
CA GLN A 134 14.98 -14.44 23.69
C GLN A 134 14.22 -13.14 23.38
N VAL A 135 14.84 -12.28 22.57
CA VAL A 135 14.27 -11.01 22.09
C VAL A 135 14.33 -10.99 20.56
N ASP A 136 13.16 -11.01 19.92
CA ASP A 136 13.01 -10.99 18.46
C ASP A 136 11.81 -10.11 18.06
N LYS A 137 12.07 -8.89 17.61
CA LYS A 137 10.99 -7.98 17.21
C LYS A 137 10.31 -8.40 15.90
N GLN A 138 10.88 -9.31 15.14
CA GLN A 138 10.29 -9.89 13.91
C GLN A 138 9.44 -11.13 14.19
N ARG A 139 9.51 -11.69 15.40
CA ARG A 139 8.68 -12.82 15.85
C ARG A 139 8.81 -14.08 14.99
N TYR A 140 10.02 -14.35 14.47
CA TYR A 140 10.24 -15.54 13.66
C TYR A 140 10.16 -16.82 14.51
N PHE A 141 10.69 -16.79 15.72
CA PHE A 141 10.60 -17.92 16.65
C PHE A 141 9.35 -17.82 17.54
N LYS A 142 8.52 -18.88 17.57
CA LYS A 142 7.28 -19.01 18.37
C LYS A 142 6.25 -17.87 18.22
N GLN A 143 6.36 -17.04 17.16
CA GLN A 143 5.47 -15.91 16.89
C GLN A 143 5.34 -14.90 18.04
N THR A 144 6.36 -14.81 18.91
CA THR A 144 6.40 -13.88 20.05
C THR A 144 7.60 -12.93 19.96
N VAL A 145 7.47 -11.77 20.61
CA VAL A 145 8.57 -10.80 20.72
C VAL A 145 9.58 -11.26 21.77
N ILE A 146 9.08 -11.83 22.87
CA ILE A 146 9.88 -12.29 23.99
C ILE A 146 9.44 -13.70 24.38
N ALA A 147 10.40 -14.60 24.44
CA ALA A 147 10.25 -15.91 25.04
C ALA A 147 11.38 -16.14 26.05
N TYR A 148 11.21 -17.07 26.97
CA TYR A 148 12.28 -17.51 27.86
C TYR A 148 12.25 -19.02 28.07
N THR A 149 13.40 -19.58 28.46
CA THR A 149 13.50 -20.97 28.94
C THR A 149 14.47 -21.07 30.12
N GLN A 150 14.36 -22.15 30.90
CA GLN A 150 15.26 -22.48 32.00
C GLN A 150 16.23 -23.58 31.58
N ILE A 151 17.52 -23.35 31.78
CA ILE A 151 18.59 -24.29 31.45
C ILE A 151 19.24 -24.74 32.77
N PRO A 152 19.19 -26.03 33.13
CA PRO A 152 19.88 -26.54 34.31
C PRO A 152 21.39 -26.29 34.25
N LEU A 153 22.01 -25.90 35.37
CA LEU A 153 23.47 -25.66 35.42
C LEU A 153 24.29 -26.92 35.05
N THR A 154 23.74 -28.12 35.20
CA THR A 154 24.37 -29.38 34.76
C THR A 154 24.55 -29.46 33.23
N LYS A 155 23.89 -28.60 32.45
CA LYS A 155 23.98 -28.54 30.98
C LYS A 155 24.83 -27.39 30.46
N ILE A 156 25.47 -26.62 31.34
CA ILE A 156 26.21 -25.40 30.98
C ILE A 156 27.39 -25.65 30.02
N GLU A 157 28.05 -26.80 30.13
CA GLU A 157 29.12 -27.22 29.20
C GLU A 157 28.58 -27.43 27.77
N VAL A 158 27.37 -27.96 27.64
CA VAL A 158 26.72 -28.14 26.33
C VAL A 158 26.29 -26.79 25.77
N LEU A 159 25.69 -25.93 26.62
CA LEU A 159 25.30 -24.57 26.25
C LEU A 159 26.50 -23.76 25.76
N SER A 160 27.65 -23.82 26.44
CA SER A 160 28.85 -23.07 26.07
C SER A 160 29.36 -23.48 24.68
N LYS A 161 29.29 -24.77 24.33
CA LYS A 161 29.62 -25.27 22.99
C LYS A 161 28.62 -24.77 21.94
N ILE A 162 27.32 -24.78 22.23
CA ILE A 162 26.28 -24.25 21.33
C ILE A 162 26.55 -22.77 21.01
N LEU A 163 26.77 -21.95 22.05
CA LEU A 163 27.06 -20.52 21.88
C LEU A 163 28.36 -20.28 21.13
N PHE A 164 29.42 -21.06 21.42
CA PHE A 164 30.70 -20.96 20.73
C PHE A 164 30.56 -21.24 19.23
N VAL A 165 29.84 -22.30 18.86
CA VAL A 165 29.61 -22.65 17.45
C VAL A 165 28.78 -21.57 16.75
N ASN A 166 27.69 -21.10 17.37
CA ASN A 166 26.80 -20.11 16.76
C ASN A 166 27.49 -18.75 16.54
N ARG A 167 28.41 -18.37 17.44
CA ARG A 167 29.21 -17.15 17.29
C ARG A 167 30.03 -17.15 15.99
N ASP A 168 30.65 -18.28 15.67
CA ASP A 168 31.57 -18.39 14.53
C ASP A 168 30.88 -18.84 13.24
N HIS A 169 29.76 -19.57 13.36
CA HIS A 169 29.05 -20.16 12.24
C HIS A 169 27.53 -19.96 12.41
N CYS A 170 26.88 -19.39 11.41
CA CYS A 170 25.43 -19.45 11.31
C CYS A 170 25.03 -20.83 10.76
N GLY A 171 24.21 -21.60 11.47
CA GLY A 171 23.78 -22.89 10.95
C GLY A 171 22.85 -22.75 9.74
N HIS A 172 22.88 -23.79 8.92
CA HIS A 172 22.11 -23.84 7.66
C HIS A 172 20.66 -24.29 7.85
N LYS A 173 20.33 -24.82 9.04
CA LYS A 173 18.97 -25.28 9.38
C LYS A 173 18.19 -24.15 10.04
N PRO A 174 16.88 -24.03 9.78
CA PRO A 174 16.10 -23.00 10.42
C PRO A 174 16.03 -23.18 11.93
N PHE A 175 16.25 -22.07 12.64
CA PHE A 175 16.16 -21.99 14.11
C PHE A 175 17.08 -22.97 14.86
N ASP A 176 18.22 -23.32 14.26
CA ASP A 176 19.23 -24.23 14.79
C ASP A 176 19.59 -23.98 16.26
N ILE A 177 20.06 -22.77 16.59
CA ILE A 177 20.46 -22.43 17.96
C ILE A 177 19.32 -22.59 18.97
N PHE A 178 18.09 -22.28 18.57
CA PHE A 178 16.94 -22.40 19.47
C PHE A 178 16.52 -23.85 19.68
N LYS A 179 16.62 -24.69 18.65
CA LYS A 179 16.38 -26.13 18.77
C LYS A 179 17.44 -26.78 19.66
N ASP A 180 18.70 -26.37 19.51
CA ASP A 180 19.80 -26.86 20.33
C ASP A 180 19.64 -26.43 21.80
N ILE A 181 19.16 -25.21 22.05
CA ILE A 181 18.81 -24.74 23.40
C ILE A 181 17.58 -25.50 23.94
N GLU A 182 16.51 -25.68 23.16
CA GLU A 182 15.32 -26.46 23.56
C GLU A 182 15.70 -27.89 23.97
N ALA A 183 16.68 -28.51 23.31
CA ALA A 183 17.13 -29.86 23.63
C ALA A 183 17.81 -30.00 25.00
N ILE A 184 18.27 -28.90 25.60
CA ILE A 184 18.96 -28.89 26.91
C ILE A 184 18.23 -28.09 27.98
N SER A 185 17.00 -27.65 27.71
CA SER A 185 16.25 -26.73 28.56
C SER A 185 14.80 -27.17 28.73
N GLU A 186 14.06 -26.45 29.57
CA GLU A 186 12.61 -26.55 29.57
C GLU A 186 12.02 -26.02 28.25
N ALA A 187 10.73 -26.27 28.00
CA ALA A 187 10.06 -25.69 26.85
C ALA A 187 10.03 -24.15 26.95
N PHE A 188 10.27 -23.45 25.83
CA PHE A 188 10.15 -22.00 25.79
C PHE A 188 8.75 -21.51 26.16
N GLN A 189 8.70 -20.50 27.02
CA GLN A 189 7.48 -19.83 27.48
C GLN A 189 7.46 -18.40 26.96
N SER A 190 6.30 -17.94 26.46
CA SER A 190 6.13 -16.58 25.94
C SER A 190 5.83 -15.57 27.06
N ILE A 191 6.33 -14.34 26.93
CA ILE A 191 5.96 -13.21 27.81
C ILE A 191 5.09 -12.22 27.01
N PRO A 192 3.77 -12.44 26.91
CA PRO A 192 2.89 -11.66 26.03
C PRO A 192 2.61 -10.24 26.54
N THR A 193 2.89 -9.97 27.81
CA THR A 193 2.69 -8.66 28.45
C THR A 193 3.64 -7.59 27.91
N ILE A 194 4.77 -7.99 27.31
CA ILE A 194 5.74 -7.07 26.76
C ILE A 194 5.55 -6.91 25.26
N GLN A 195 5.48 -5.66 24.81
CA GLN A 195 5.32 -5.29 23.42
C GLN A 195 6.51 -4.48 22.93
N MET A 196 6.95 -4.77 21.70
CA MET A 196 7.91 -3.93 20.98
C MET A 196 7.42 -3.69 19.56
N LYS A 197 7.72 -2.51 19.03
CA LYS A 197 7.40 -2.15 17.65
C LYS A 197 8.28 -2.97 16.69
N GLU A 198 7.66 -3.62 15.73
CA GLU A 198 8.33 -4.35 14.64
C GLU A 198 9.36 -3.47 13.92
N GLN A 199 10.42 -4.09 13.39
CA GLN A 199 11.44 -3.35 12.67
C GLN A 199 11.00 -3.04 11.24
N MET A 200 11.17 -1.78 10.82
CA MET A 200 10.73 -1.30 9.51
C MET A 200 11.84 -1.40 8.43
N THR A 201 13.09 -1.58 8.86
CA THR A 201 14.31 -1.61 8.04
C THR A 201 15.00 -2.96 8.28
N GLY A 202 15.61 -3.55 7.25
CA GLY A 202 16.37 -4.81 7.34
C GLY A 202 17.71 -4.68 8.05
N ASN A 203 17.72 -4.16 9.29
CA ASN A 203 18.92 -3.83 10.07
C ASN A 203 18.95 -4.52 11.45
N CYS A 204 18.42 -5.74 11.53
CA CYS A 204 18.25 -6.50 12.78
C CYS A 204 19.53 -6.68 13.59
N VAL A 205 20.69 -6.79 12.93
CA VAL A 205 22.02 -6.94 13.55
C VAL A 205 22.29 -5.91 14.65
N ILE A 206 21.92 -4.64 14.46
CA ILE A 206 22.11 -3.59 15.48
C ILE A 206 20.85 -3.39 16.32
N LEU A 207 19.68 -3.37 15.69
CA LEU A 207 18.44 -2.99 16.37
C LEU A 207 17.89 -4.09 17.30
N GLU A 208 18.19 -5.37 17.08
CA GLU A 208 17.83 -6.43 18.02
C GLU A 208 18.74 -6.42 19.24
N LEU A 209 20.05 -6.22 19.07
CA LEU A 209 20.96 -6.01 20.21
C LEU A 209 20.59 -4.79 21.05
N GLU A 210 20.21 -3.69 20.39
CA GLU A 210 19.66 -2.51 21.06
C GLU A 210 18.39 -2.82 21.86
N ALA A 211 17.44 -3.56 21.26
CA ALA A 211 16.20 -3.94 21.92
C ALA A 211 16.45 -4.85 23.12
N THR A 212 17.45 -5.73 22.99
CA THR A 212 17.88 -6.67 24.03
C THR A 212 18.51 -5.95 25.21
N LEU A 213 19.44 -5.01 24.96
CA LEU A 213 19.98 -4.17 26.02
C LEU A 213 18.90 -3.33 26.70
N LYS A 214 17.98 -2.75 25.92
CA LYS A 214 16.86 -1.99 26.47
C LYS A 214 16.00 -2.86 27.38
N LEU A 215 15.71 -4.10 26.98
CA LEU A 215 14.96 -5.04 27.80
C LEU A 215 15.73 -5.41 29.08
N ALA A 216 17.03 -5.68 28.98
CA ALA A 216 17.87 -6.00 30.13
C ALA A 216 17.87 -4.86 31.17
N LEU A 217 18.08 -3.61 30.72
CA LEU A 217 18.02 -2.44 31.59
C LEU A 217 16.63 -2.23 32.19
N TYR A 218 15.59 -2.41 31.38
CA TYR A 218 14.20 -2.35 31.86
C TYR A 218 13.94 -3.42 32.92
N HIS A 219 14.44 -4.64 32.72
CA HIS A 219 14.32 -5.74 33.68
C HIS A 219 15.00 -5.42 35.01
N CYS A 220 16.16 -4.77 34.97
CA CYS A 220 16.85 -4.28 36.17
C CYS A 220 15.97 -3.28 36.93
N GLN A 221 15.30 -2.37 36.22
CA GLN A 221 14.45 -1.34 36.85
C GLN A 221 13.11 -1.90 37.35
N ARG A 222 12.54 -2.83 36.60
CA ARG A 222 11.23 -3.44 36.85
C ARG A 222 11.25 -4.89 36.39
N GLU A 223 11.06 -5.82 37.32
CA GLU A 223 11.10 -7.25 37.04
C GLU A 223 10.06 -7.64 35.97
N ILE A 224 10.49 -8.23 34.85
CA ILE A 224 9.59 -8.51 33.72
C ILE A 224 8.62 -9.66 33.99
N PHE A 225 8.98 -10.55 34.92
CA PHE A 225 8.18 -11.71 35.29
C PHE A 225 7.07 -11.39 36.31
N SER A 226 7.13 -10.21 36.95
CA SER A 226 6.10 -9.75 37.91
C SER A 226 5.05 -8.84 37.27
N ILE A 227 5.15 -8.57 35.97
CA ILE A 227 4.18 -7.75 35.24
C ILE A 227 2.84 -8.50 35.16
N ASN A 228 1.76 -7.82 35.53
CA ASN A 228 0.41 -8.39 35.49
C ASN A 228 0.05 -8.83 34.06
N ILE A 229 -0.55 -10.01 33.91
CA ILE A 229 -0.97 -10.58 32.61
C ILE A 229 -1.90 -9.68 31.80
N ASN A 230 -2.64 -8.79 32.46
CA ASN A 230 -3.56 -7.84 31.84
C ASN A 230 -2.87 -6.53 31.42
N GLU A 231 -1.65 -6.28 31.90
CA GLU A 231 -0.87 -5.10 31.54
C GLU A 231 -0.14 -5.33 30.21
N ARG A 232 -0.06 -4.27 29.40
CA ARG A 232 0.76 -4.24 28.19
C ARG A 232 1.81 -3.17 28.32
N VAL A 233 3.07 -3.56 28.37
CA VAL A 233 4.18 -2.63 28.60
C VAL A 233 5.11 -2.60 27.40
N THR A 234 5.60 -1.41 27.07
CA THR A 234 6.63 -1.21 26.05
C THR A 234 7.91 -0.76 26.76
N PRO A 235 9.00 -1.55 26.73
CA PRO A 235 10.26 -1.15 27.33
C PRO A 235 10.75 0.17 26.72
N THR A 236 11.18 1.10 27.59
CA THR A 236 11.73 2.41 27.24
C THR A 236 13.12 2.56 27.84
N TRP A 237 13.98 3.38 27.23
CA TRP A 237 15.32 3.65 27.79
C TRP A 237 15.29 4.37 29.14
N ASN A 238 14.27 5.20 29.34
CA ASN A 238 14.01 5.94 30.56
C ASN A 238 12.50 6.13 30.65
N LEU A 239 11.91 5.85 31.82
CA LEU A 239 10.45 5.87 32.03
C LEU A 239 9.87 7.28 32.14
N VAL A 240 10.71 8.28 32.48
CA VAL A 240 10.28 9.65 32.80
C VAL A 240 10.58 10.61 31.66
N HIS A 241 11.65 10.37 30.89
CA HIS A 241 12.09 11.27 29.85
C HIS A 241 11.08 11.32 28.67
N PRO A 242 10.71 12.51 28.15
CA PRO A 242 9.66 12.63 27.12
C PRO A 242 10.03 12.02 25.77
N ASN A 243 11.31 12.01 25.41
CA ASN A 243 11.82 11.45 24.15
C ASN A 243 13.02 10.51 24.36
N PRO A 244 12.84 9.38 25.06
CA PRO A 244 13.95 8.59 25.60
C PRO A 244 14.79 7.92 24.50
N THR A 245 14.18 7.59 23.36
CA THR A 245 14.93 7.01 22.23
C THR A 245 15.88 8.03 21.59
N ILE A 246 15.46 9.28 21.41
CA ILE A 246 16.32 10.30 20.78
C ILE A 246 17.47 10.66 21.69
N GLU A 247 17.19 10.78 22.99
CA GLU A 247 18.22 11.04 23.98
C GLU A 247 19.26 9.91 24.02
N MET A 248 18.82 8.65 24.00
CA MET A 248 19.75 7.52 23.83
C MET A 248 20.59 7.65 22.55
N ARG A 249 20.00 8.00 21.39
CA ARG A 249 20.77 8.16 20.15
C ARG A 249 21.79 9.30 20.21
N LYS A 250 21.49 10.39 20.92
CA LYS A 250 22.45 11.49 21.15
C LYS A 250 23.63 11.02 21.99
N ARG A 251 23.36 10.26 23.06
CA ARG A 251 24.41 9.66 23.91
C ARG A 251 25.25 8.65 23.14
N PHE A 252 24.60 7.82 22.31
CA PHE A 252 25.26 6.90 21.40
C PHE A 252 26.17 7.63 20.40
N LEU A 253 25.71 8.73 19.80
CA LEU A 253 26.54 9.60 18.96
C LEU A 253 27.73 10.16 19.75
N GLY A 254 27.52 10.56 21.01
CA GLY A 254 28.56 11.05 21.91
C GLY A 254 29.72 10.08 22.10
N VAL A 255 29.44 8.77 22.20
CA VAL A 255 30.48 7.72 22.35
C VAL A 255 31.07 7.23 21.03
N ILE A 256 30.34 7.37 19.93
CA ILE A 256 30.87 7.15 18.58
C ILE A 256 31.94 8.21 18.26
N LYS A 257 31.68 9.46 18.66
CA LYS A 257 32.62 10.57 18.54
C LYS A 257 33.89 10.27 19.35
N GLY A 258 35.02 10.60 18.75
CA GLY A 258 36.34 10.40 19.34
C GLY A 258 37.12 11.69 19.46
N LYS A 259 38.44 11.57 19.64
CA LYS A 259 39.36 12.73 19.69
C LYS A 259 39.50 13.43 18.34
N ASN A 260 39.14 12.78 17.24
CA ASN A 260 39.27 13.34 15.89
C ASN A 260 38.08 14.27 15.57
N GLN A 261 38.29 15.58 15.75
CA GLN A 261 37.27 16.59 15.47
C GLN A 261 36.72 16.55 14.04
N LYS A 262 37.54 16.16 13.04
CA LYS A 262 37.08 16.05 11.64
C LYS A 262 36.06 14.93 11.48
N TRP A 263 36.25 13.79 12.14
CA TRP A 263 35.29 12.69 12.12
C TRP A 263 34.01 13.04 12.89
N ASN A 264 34.12 13.81 13.97
CA ASN A 264 32.96 14.22 14.75
C ASN A 264 31.95 15.03 13.92
N ALA A 265 32.44 15.96 13.09
CA ALA A 265 31.57 16.70 12.16
C ALA A 265 30.87 15.78 11.14
N GLN A 266 31.53 14.71 10.70
CA GLN A 266 30.97 13.72 9.76
C GLN A 266 29.89 12.86 10.43
N TYR A 267 30.09 12.47 11.70
CA TYR A 267 29.06 11.78 12.47
C TYR A 267 27.85 12.68 12.76
N ASP A 268 28.07 13.97 13.03
CA ASP A 268 26.99 14.95 13.17
C ASP A 268 26.18 15.11 11.88
N TYR A 269 26.84 15.08 10.73
CA TYR A 269 26.17 15.10 9.44
C TYR A 269 25.23 13.89 9.23
N ILE A 270 25.70 12.68 9.57
CA ILE A 270 24.88 11.45 9.54
C ILE A 270 23.71 11.56 10.53
N PHE A 271 23.95 12.09 11.73
CA PHE A 271 22.89 12.29 12.72
C PHE A 271 21.82 13.29 12.25
N GLY A 272 22.21 14.29 11.44
CA GLY A 272 21.28 15.22 10.79
C GLY A 272 20.23 14.53 9.92
N TYR A 273 20.57 13.43 9.24
CA TYR A 273 19.59 12.59 8.53
C TYR A 273 18.56 11.98 9.49
N TYR A 274 19.01 11.47 10.63
CA TYR A 274 18.11 10.89 11.64
C TYR A 274 17.15 11.93 12.20
N LEU A 275 17.66 13.12 12.53
CA LEU A 275 16.84 14.23 13.03
C LEU A 275 15.81 14.70 11.99
N TYR A 276 16.21 14.78 10.72
CA TYR A 276 15.29 15.09 9.62
C TYR A 276 14.22 14.00 9.46
N ARG A 277 14.60 12.73 9.50
CA ARG A 277 13.66 11.59 9.41
C ARG A 277 12.63 11.57 10.54
N LYS A 278 13.06 11.88 11.77
CA LYS A 278 12.15 12.06 12.94
C LYS A 278 11.44 13.42 12.93
N GLY A 279 11.94 14.31 12.08
CA GLY A 279 11.60 15.70 11.83
C GLY A 279 11.53 16.58 13.08
N TYR A 280 12.65 16.54 13.80
CA TYR A 280 13.04 17.47 14.84
C TYR A 280 13.75 18.71 14.27
N ALA A 281 14.06 18.70 12.97
CA ALA A 281 14.92 19.70 12.34
C ALA A 281 14.17 20.68 11.41
N ALA A 282 12.85 20.53 11.22
CA ALA A 282 12.07 21.43 10.37
C ALA A 282 10.59 21.46 10.78
N ASP A 283 9.98 22.64 10.67
CA ASP A 283 8.55 22.83 10.45
C ASP A 283 8.20 22.25 9.06
N THR A 284 8.34 20.92 8.90
CA THR A 284 8.09 20.27 7.62
C THR A 284 6.59 20.36 7.34
N THR A 285 6.21 21.15 6.35
CA THR A 285 4.80 21.45 6.05
C THR A 285 4.07 20.28 5.38
N ILE A 286 4.78 19.34 4.76
CA ILE A 286 4.16 18.40 3.80
C ILE A 286 4.30 16.93 4.20
N ILE A 287 5.45 16.55 4.77
CA ILE A 287 5.80 15.14 4.99
C ILE A 287 5.49 14.68 6.43
N TYR A 288 5.06 15.59 7.30
CA TYR A 288 4.81 15.32 8.71
C TYR A 288 3.86 14.12 8.93
N ASN A 289 2.80 14.04 8.12
CA ASN A 289 1.76 13.02 8.25
C ASN A 289 2.20 11.60 7.85
N HIS A 290 3.27 11.47 7.05
CA HIS A 290 3.73 10.18 6.52
C HIS A 290 5.02 9.66 7.20
N ARG A 291 5.55 10.35 8.22
CA ARG A 291 6.80 9.97 8.93
C ARG A 291 6.77 8.57 9.57
N GLN A 292 5.57 8.01 9.75
CA GLN A 292 5.39 6.67 10.32
C GLN A 292 5.31 5.56 9.26
N GLU A 293 5.19 5.91 7.98
CA GLU A 293 5.03 4.93 6.90
C GLU A 293 6.35 4.31 6.48
N LYS A 294 6.33 3.01 6.13
CA LYS A 294 7.52 2.27 5.68
C LYS A 294 8.22 2.94 4.50
N ILE A 295 7.47 3.57 3.61
CA ILE A 295 7.98 4.23 2.41
C ILE A 295 8.86 5.44 2.73
N TRP A 296 8.53 6.20 3.80
CA TRP A 296 9.34 7.33 4.25
C TRP A 296 10.76 6.88 4.65
N TYR A 297 10.87 5.77 5.38
CA TYR A 297 12.16 5.20 5.76
C TYR A 297 12.99 4.83 4.54
N LYS A 298 12.36 4.18 3.55
CA LYS A 298 13.03 3.79 2.29
C LYS A 298 13.51 5.00 1.49
N LEU A 299 12.68 6.05 1.36
CA LEU A 299 13.06 7.27 0.64
C LEU A 299 14.26 7.97 1.31
N ILE A 300 14.25 8.09 2.65
CA ILE A 300 15.38 8.65 3.39
C ILE A 300 16.64 7.82 3.22
N GLU A 301 16.52 6.49 3.27
CA GLU A 301 17.63 5.57 3.02
C GLU A 301 18.18 5.72 1.60
N THR A 302 17.32 5.86 0.58
CA THR A 302 17.78 6.12 -0.80
C THR A 302 18.54 7.43 -0.88
N VAL A 303 18.01 8.52 -0.32
CA VAL A 303 18.71 9.83 -0.31
C VAL A 303 20.02 9.74 0.48
N PHE A 304 20.08 8.93 1.53
CA PHE A 304 21.33 8.67 2.27
C PHE A 304 22.36 7.92 1.43
N LYS A 305 21.94 6.87 0.69
CA LYS A 305 22.81 6.10 -0.22
C LYS A 305 23.30 6.91 -1.41
N LEU A 306 22.47 7.82 -1.94
CA LEU A 306 22.82 8.69 -3.07
C LEU A 306 23.67 9.89 -2.67
N ASP A 307 23.80 10.21 -1.38
CA ASP A 307 24.50 11.41 -0.93
C ASP A 307 25.98 11.38 -1.33
N PRO A 308 26.41 12.27 -2.23
CA PRO A 308 27.76 12.26 -2.75
C PRO A 308 28.82 12.56 -1.66
N TYR A 309 28.44 13.27 -0.60
CA TYR A 309 29.32 13.52 0.54
C TYR A 309 29.52 12.25 1.38
N ILE A 310 28.43 11.51 1.68
CA ILE A 310 28.52 10.20 2.37
C ILE A 310 29.41 9.23 1.57
N LEU A 311 29.14 9.10 0.27
CA LEU A 311 29.92 8.24 -0.62
C LEU A 311 31.39 8.67 -0.69
N ALA A 312 31.68 9.97 -0.70
CA ALA A 312 33.05 10.46 -0.69
C ALA A 312 33.76 10.19 0.65
N MET A 313 33.07 10.31 1.79
CA MET A 313 33.63 10.02 3.10
C MET A 313 33.92 8.53 3.29
N GLN A 314 33.03 7.65 2.84
CA GLN A 314 33.21 6.19 2.86
C GLN A 314 34.38 5.77 1.96
N ASN A 315 34.51 6.35 0.76
CA ASN A 315 35.61 6.04 -0.15
C ASN A 315 36.94 6.69 0.26
N GLY A 316 36.89 7.85 0.92
CA GLY A 316 38.05 8.64 1.34
C GLY A 316 38.64 8.22 2.69
N ASN A 317 38.08 7.19 3.33
CA ASN A 317 38.51 6.68 4.64
C ASN A 317 38.55 7.78 5.72
N GLY A 318 37.50 8.61 5.78
CA GLY A 318 37.40 9.69 6.77
C GLY A 318 38.25 10.93 6.46
N LYS A 319 39.02 10.95 5.36
CA LYS A 319 39.58 12.20 4.83
C LYS A 319 38.44 13.10 4.37
N LEU A 320 38.55 14.39 4.69
CA LEU A 320 37.59 15.39 4.22
C LEU A 320 37.54 15.32 2.68
N PRO A 321 36.35 15.14 2.08
CA PRO A 321 36.20 15.20 0.64
C PRO A 321 36.74 16.53 0.13
N ILE A 322 37.77 16.49 -0.71
CA ILE A 322 38.17 17.66 -1.48
C ILE A 322 37.14 17.80 -2.59
N PHE A 323 36.51 18.97 -2.68
CA PHE A 323 35.57 19.25 -3.74
C PHE A 323 36.31 19.23 -5.08
N ASN A 324 36.02 18.23 -5.90
CA ASN A 324 36.51 18.13 -7.27
C ASN A 324 35.28 17.98 -8.17
N GLU A 325 34.94 19.05 -8.88
CA GLU A 325 33.75 19.16 -9.71
C GLU A 325 33.70 18.04 -10.76
N ALA A 326 34.78 17.82 -11.52
CA ALA A 326 34.83 16.80 -12.57
C ALA A 326 34.65 15.37 -12.03
N LYS A 327 35.27 15.06 -10.89
CA LYS A 327 35.13 13.74 -10.24
C LYS A 327 33.74 13.54 -9.64
N LEU A 328 33.12 14.61 -9.14
CA LEU A 328 31.76 14.59 -8.63
C LEU A 328 30.75 14.36 -9.75
N ILE A 329 30.83 15.13 -10.85
CA ILE A 329 29.96 14.98 -12.03
C ILE A 329 30.02 13.53 -12.54
N LYS A 330 31.23 12.99 -12.79
CA LYS A 330 31.39 11.61 -13.25
C LYS A 330 30.81 10.54 -12.30
N ARG A 331 30.75 10.82 -10.99
CA ARG A 331 30.11 9.94 -10.01
C ARG A 331 28.59 10.07 -10.05
N LEU A 332 28.09 11.30 -10.14
CA LEU A 332 26.67 11.57 -10.25
C LEU A 332 26.09 10.97 -11.54
N ASP A 333 26.80 11.03 -12.66
CA ASP A 333 26.39 10.40 -13.92
C ASP A 333 26.27 8.87 -13.85
N ARG A 334 26.95 8.23 -12.90
CA ARG A 334 26.83 6.79 -12.64
C ARG A 334 25.74 6.46 -11.62
N ALA A 335 25.55 7.34 -10.63
CA ALA A 335 24.63 7.12 -9.52
C ALA A 335 23.19 7.53 -9.86
N VAL A 336 23.04 8.57 -10.69
CA VAL A 336 21.80 9.03 -11.30
C VAL A 336 21.92 8.62 -12.77
N GLU A 337 21.10 7.65 -13.21
CA GLU A 337 21.11 7.11 -14.59
C GLU A 337 21.21 8.21 -15.66
N SER A 338 21.70 7.83 -16.84
CA SER A 338 22.01 8.79 -17.91
C SER A 338 20.78 9.59 -18.34
N LEU A 339 21.02 10.76 -18.92
CA LEU A 339 19.98 11.67 -19.40
C LEU A 339 19.19 11.07 -20.58
N SER A 340 19.88 10.33 -21.45
CA SER A 340 19.29 9.72 -22.66
C SER A 340 18.75 8.31 -22.47
N GLU A 341 19.03 7.64 -21.35
CA GLU A 341 18.63 6.26 -21.10
C GLU A 341 18.04 6.09 -19.70
N LEU A 342 17.01 5.26 -19.59
CA LEU A 342 16.40 4.90 -18.32
C LEU A 342 16.22 3.39 -18.26
N TYR A 343 16.62 2.76 -17.15
CA TYR A 343 16.62 1.31 -16.99
C TYR A 343 17.44 0.55 -18.06
N GLY A 344 18.44 1.20 -18.65
CA GLY A 344 19.27 0.64 -19.74
C GLY A 344 18.60 0.64 -21.12
N GLU A 345 17.46 1.33 -21.27
CA GLU A 345 16.72 1.51 -22.53
C GLU A 345 16.82 2.98 -22.97
N GLU A 346 16.83 3.26 -24.27
CA GLU A 346 16.74 4.65 -24.76
C GLU A 346 15.44 5.30 -24.26
N LEU A 347 15.49 6.56 -23.83
CA LEU A 347 14.34 7.24 -23.21
C LEU A 347 13.05 7.20 -24.06
N LYS A 348 13.18 7.17 -25.38
CA LYS A 348 12.05 7.08 -26.34
C LYS A 348 11.41 5.70 -26.38
N GLU A 349 12.12 4.66 -25.99
CA GLU A 349 11.69 3.26 -26.00
C GLU A 349 11.13 2.81 -24.64
N VAL A 350 11.47 3.53 -23.56
CA VAL A 350 10.97 3.26 -22.22
C VAL A 350 9.45 3.36 -22.17
N ASP A 351 8.82 2.38 -21.52
CA ASP A 351 7.38 2.34 -21.31
C ASP A 351 6.83 3.54 -20.50
N ASP A 352 5.61 3.97 -20.82
CA ASP A 352 4.95 5.11 -20.16
C ASP A 352 4.85 4.93 -18.62
N ASP A 353 4.56 3.71 -18.14
CA ASP A 353 4.41 3.46 -16.70
C ASP A 353 5.76 3.57 -15.98
N LYS A 354 6.85 3.10 -16.61
CA LYS A 354 8.23 3.25 -16.09
C LYS A 354 8.64 4.72 -16.00
N LEU A 355 8.35 5.52 -17.04
CA LEU A 355 8.65 6.96 -17.06
C LEU A 355 7.91 7.71 -15.97
N VAL A 356 6.60 7.46 -15.84
CA VAL A 356 5.76 8.07 -14.80
C VAL A 356 6.26 7.66 -13.40
N LEU A 357 6.63 6.40 -13.20
CA LEU A 357 7.17 5.93 -11.92
C LEU A 357 8.46 6.65 -11.55
N MET A 358 9.38 6.80 -12.51
CA MET A 358 10.64 7.51 -12.28
C MET A 358 10.41 8.99 -11.96
N LEU A 359 9.50 9.65 -12.66
CA LEU A 359 9.15 11.05 -12.37
C LEU A 359 8.58 11.23 -10.96
N LYS A 360 7.72 10.32 -10.50
CA LYS A 360 7.18 10.33 -9.12
C LYS A 360 8.30 10.14 -8.10
N PHE A 361 9.20 9.20 -8.36
CA PHE A 361 10.34 8.93 -7.50
C PHE A 361 11.29 10.13 -7.41
N ASP A 362 11.64 10.74 -8.55
CA ASP A 362 12.47 11.94 -8.61
C ASP A 362 11.80 13.12 -7.93
N GLY A 363 10.49 13.31 -8.11
CA GLY A 363 9.71 14.30 -7.36
C GLY A 363 9.87 14.17 -5.84
N CYS A 364 9.88 12.94 -5.32
CA CYS A 364 10.12 12.67 -3.90
C CYS A 364 11.57 13.00 -3.48
N LEU A 365 12.56 12.51 -4.24
CA LEU A 365 13.97 12.75 -3.93
C LEU A 365 14.30 14.24 -3.93
N ARG A 366 13.84 14.98 -4.94
CA ARG A 366 14.04 16.43 -5.06
C ARG A 366 13.49 17.16 -3.85
N SER A 367 12.28 16.81 -3.41
CA SER A 367 11.63 17.43 -2.25
C SER A 367 12.45 17.21 -0.98
N ILE A 368 12.88 15.96 -0.73
CA ILE A 368 13.71 15.62 0.44
C ILE A 368 15.07 16.32 0.40
N ILE A 369 15.77 16.29 -0.73
CA ILE A 369 17.10 16.89 -0.87
C ILE A 369 16.99 18.40 -0.68
N LYS A 370 16.00 19.05 -1.30
CA LYS A 370 15.77 20.49 -1.18
C LYS A 370 15.49 20.93 0.26
N GLU A 371 14.61 20.23 0.98
CA GLU A 371 14.36 20.53 2.40
C GLU A 371 15.63 20.33 3.25
N ARG A 372 16.38 19.26 2.99
CA ARG A 372 17.63 18.98 3.73
C ARG A 372 18.74 19.96 3.45
N LEU A 373 18.84 20.55 2.25
CA LEU A 373 19.89 21.52 1.90
C LEU A 373 19.97 22.69 2.89
N ALA A 374 18.82 23.14 3.43
CA ALA A 374 18.77 24.20 4.45
C ALA A 374 19.37 23.76 5.81
N LEU A 375 19.41 22.46 6.08
CA LEU A 375 19.88 21.87 7.33
C LEU A 375 21.35 21.47 7.30
N ILE A 376 21.98 21.43 6.11
CA ILE A 376 23.38 21.01 5.96
C ILE A 376 24.32 22.13 6.41
N LYS A 377 25.01 21.90 7.52
CA LYS A 377 25.99 22.85 8.09
C LYS A 377 27.37 22.78 7.44
N ILE A 378 27.73 21.68 6.77
CA ILE A 378 29.05 21.49 6.17
C ILE A 378 29.06 22.06 4.74
N PRO A 379 29.84 23.12 4.44
CA PRO A 379 29.76 23.81 3.15
C PRO A 379 30.03 22.91 1.93
N VAL A 380 31.04 22.03 2.03
CA VAL A 380 31.36 21.09 0.95
C VAL A 380 30.23 20.08 0.74
N ALA A 381 29.63 19.57 1.82
CA ALA A 381 28.50 18.64 1.72
C ALA A 381 27.28 19.32 1.09
N LYS A 382 27.03 20.59 1.44
CA LYS A 382 25.96 21.41 0.86
C LYS A 382 26.16 21.56 -0.65
N LYS A 383 27.36 21.99 -1.08
CA LYS A 383 27.69 22.14 -2.51
C LYS A 383 27.56 20.82 -3.29
N MET A 384 27.99 19.70 -2.69
CA MET A 384 27.86 18.39 -3.35
C MET A 384 26.39 17.97 -3.47
N ASN A 385 25.55 18.25 -2.47
CA ASN A 385 24.11 17.96 -2.53
C ASN A 385 23.35 18.93 -3.46
N GLU A 386 23.81 20.17 -3.63
CA GLU A 386 23.29 21.09 -4.65
C GLU A 386 23.52 20.53 -6.06
N ARG A 387 24.68 19.91 -6.30
CA ARG A 387 24.96 19.21 -7.58
C ARG A 387 24.13 17.94 -7.76
N LEU A 388 23.95 17.16 -6.70
CA LEU A 388 23.03 16.01 -6.74
C LEU A 388 21.61 16.46 -7.11
N LEU A 389 21.12 17.54 -6.48
CA LEU A 389 19.82 18.10 -6.80
C LEU A 389 19.74 18.56 -8.27
N SER A 390 20.74 19.28 -8.77
CA SER A 390 20.81 19.69 -10.18
C SER A 390 20.71 18.49 -11.13
N ARG A 391 21.47 17.42 -10.88
CA ARG A 391 21.48 16.24 -11.74
C ARG A 391 20.15 15.49 -11.74
N ILE A 392 19.49 15.39 -10.57
CA ILE A 392 18.14 14.80 -10.47
C ILE A 392 17.11 15.72 -11.14
N ASP A 393 17.26 17.04 -11.01
CA ASP A 393 16.41 18.03 -11.68
C ASP A 393 16.52 17.92 -13.21
N GLU A 394 17.73 17.79 -13.75
CA GLU A 394 17.99 17.59 -15.18
C GLU A 394 17.29 16.32 -15.70
N ARG A 395 17.51 15.17 -15.05
CA ARG A 395 16.82 13.92 -15.41
C ARG A 395 15.31 14.04 -15.33
N PHE A 396 14.80 14.70 -14.28
CA PHE A 396 13.38 14.95 -14.13
C PHE A 396 12.84 15.78 -15.31
N GLN A 397 13.54 16.84 -15.72
CA GLN A 397 13.09 17.69 -16.83
C GLN A 397 13.07 16.95 -18.16
N GLU A 398 14.05 16.10 -18.44
CA GLU A 398 14.08 15.32 -19.68
C GLU A 398 12.98 14.26 -19.72
N ASN A 399 12.83 13.48 -18.65
CA ASN A 399 11.73 12.53 -18.52
C ASN A 399 10.37 13.23 -18.64
N TYR A 400 10.24 14.41 -18.04
CA TYR A 400 9.04 15.22 -18.11
C TYR A 400 8.78 15.75 -19.52
N ALA A 401 9.82 16.23 -20.21
CA ALA A 401 9.74 16.70 -21.58
C ALA A 401 9.32 15.57 -22.53
N GLU A 402 9.83 14.35 -22.32
CA GLU A 402 9.42 13.18 -23.10
C GLU A 402 7.96 12.81 -22.85
N VAL A 403 7.52 12.75 -21.58
CA VAL A 403 6.11 12.50 -21.24
C VAL A 403 5.20 13.57 -21.84
N LYS A 404 5.61 14.85 -21.77
CA LYS A 404 4.88 15.97 -22.37
C LYS A 404 4.82 15.84 -23.89
N ARG A 405 5.93 15.51 -24.55
CA ARG A 405 5.99 15.27 -26.00
C ARG A 405 5.04 14.15 -26.41
N ARG A 406 5.02 13.04 -25.68
CA ARG A 406 4.07 11.92 -25.91
C ARG A 406 2.62 12.38 -25.72
N ALA A 407 2.34 13.18 -24.69
CA ALA A 407 1.01 13.74 -24.46
C ALA A 407 0.56 14.69 -25.59
N GLU A 408 1.44 15.58 -26.06
CA GLU A 408 1.18 16.50 -27.17
C GLU A 408 0.99 15.76 -28.50
N LEU A 409 1.79 14.74 -28.78
CA LEU A 409 1.59 13.88 -29.96
C LEU A 409 0.22 13.23 -29.93
N ARG A 410 -0.16 12.62 -28.81
CA ARG A 410 -1.50 12.04 -28.64
C ARG A 410 -2.62 13.07 -28.80
N LYS A 411 -2.42 14.29 -28.31
CA LYS A 411 -3.38 15.40 -28.47
C LYS A 411 -3.50 15.83 -29.94
N LYS A 412 -2.38 15.97 -30.66
CA LYS A 412 -2.35 16.30 -32.09
C LYS A 412 -2.99 15.18 -32.90
N GLU A 413 -2.63 13.93 -32.65
CA GLU A 413 -3.27 12.75 -33.25
C GLU A 413 -4.79 12.77 -33.01
N TRP A 414 -5.24 13.14 -31.82
CA TRP A 414 -6.66 13.25 -31.50
C TRP A 414 -7.37 14.39 -32.23
N GLN A 415 -6.76 15.57 -32.30
CA GLN A 415 -7.29 16.71 -33.07
C GLN A 415 -7.35 16.40 -34.58
N LEU A 416 -6.31 15.75 -35.10
CA LEU A 416 -6.26 15.24 -36.47
C LEU A 416 -7.34 14.16 -36.73
N LEU A 417 -7.62 13.31 -35.75
CA LEU A 417 -8.72 12.34 -35.79
C LEU A 417 -10.10 13.01 -35.67
N SER A 418 -10.22 14.18 -35.03
CA SER A 418 -11.49 14.90 -34.84
C SER A 418 -11.89 15.77 -36.03
N ASP A 419 -10.94 16.33 -36.79
CA ASP A 419 -11.20 17.42 -37.76
C ASP A 419 -11.46 16.99 -39.23
N LYS A 420 -11.62 15.68 -39.50
CA LYS A 420 -11.90 15.02 -40.81
C LYS A 420 -10.73 14.95 -41.82
N ARG A 421 -10.65 13.78 -42.49
CA ARG A 421 -10.04 13.48 -43.82
C ARG A 421 -8.67 14.11 -44.13
N TRP A 422 -7.59 13.43 -43.77
CA TRP A 422 -6.41 13.38 -44.66
C TRP A 422 -5.65 12.06 -44.52
N LEU A 423 -5.78 11.25 -45.57
CA LEU A 423 -5.08 10.00 -45.83
C LEU A 423 -3.67 10.32 -46.39
N LEU A 424 -2.64 9.59 -45.96
CA LEU A 424 -1.64 8.88 -46.80
C LEU A 424 -0.16 8.92 -46.38
N GLN A 425 0.31 9.80 -45.48
CA GLN A 425 1.76 9.93 -45.30
C GLN A 425 2.40 9.36 -44.02
N PHE A 426 1.65 8.75 -43.10
CA PHE A 426 2.24 8.39 -41.78
C PHE A 426 2.32 6.89 -41.46
N THR A 427 1.89 6.01 -42.36
CA THR A 427 1.89 4.56 -42.11
C THR A 427 3.25 3.87 -42.28
N GLU A 428 4.32 4.58 -42.66
CA GLU A 428 5.63 3.95 -42.84
C GLU A 428 6.55 3.96 -41.61
N LYS A 429 6.32 4.82 -40.60
CA LYS A 429 7.38 5.11 -39.63
C LYS A 429 7.27 4.44 -38.25
N TRP A 430 6.10 3.94 -37.84
CA TRP A 430 5.94 3.34 -36.50
C TRP A 430 4.94 2.18 -36.50
N LEU A 431 5.39 1.01 -36.97
CA LEU A 431 4.85 -0.29 -36.58
C LEU A 431 6.04 -1.23 -36.27
N PRO A 432 5.99 -2.00 -35.17
CA PRO A 432 6.83 -3.19 -35.01
C PRO A 432 6.58 -4.15 -36.18
N LYS A 433 7.65 -4.71 -36.74
CA LYS A 433 7.68 -5.54 -37.97
C LYS A 433 6.92 -6.88 -37.93
N THR A 434 5.99 -7.11 -37.01
CA THR A 434 5.31 -8.42 -36.86
C THR A 434 3.82 -8.44 -37.16
N ILE A 435 3.19 -7.33 -37.55
CA ILE A 435 1.78 -7.36 -38.00
C ILE A 435 1.65 -6.52 -39.27
N ALA A 436 2.16 -7.06 -40.37
CA ALA A 436 1.96 -6.53 -41.71
C ALA A 436 1.06 -7.48 -42.49
N PHE A 437 -0.25 -7.47 -42.23
CA PHE A 437 -1.24 -7.95 -43.19
C PHE A 437 -2.59 -7.22 -42.98
N PHE A 438 -3.08 -6.62 -44.08
CA PHE A 438 -4.39 -5.98 -44.30
C PHE A 438 -4.59 -4.51 -43.89
N LEU A 439 -4.67 -3.63 -44.91
CA LEU A 439 -5.47 -2.39 -44.93
C LEU A 439 -6.15 -2.35 -46.32
N PRO A 440 -7.45 -1.98 -46.45
CA PRO A 440 -8.00 -0.71 -45.95
C PRO A 440 -9.48 -0.76 -45.45
N SER A 441 -9.71 -0.62 -44.13
CA SER A 441 -11.01 -0.20 -43.50
C SER A 441 -10.85 0.38 -42.07
N GLU A 442 -9.72 0.14 -41.40
CA GLU A 442 -9.55 0.22 -39.94
C GLU A 442 -9.57 1.61 -39.25
N ARG A 443 -9.60 2.74 -39.98
CA ARG A 443 -9.41 4.08 -39.37
C ARG A 443 -10.64 4.58 -38.59
N GLY A 444 -11.85 4.28 -39.05
CA GLY A 444 -13.09 4.59 -38.34
C GLY A 444 -13.31 3.69 -37.13
N GLU A 445 -13.00 2.41 -37.30
CA GLU A 445 -13.17 1.36 -36.29
C GLU A 445 -12.26 1.57 -35.07
N ARG A 446 -10.98 1.93 -35.26
CA ARG A 446 -10.07 2.23 -34.13
C ARG A 446 -10.51 3.43 -33.29
N LYS A 447 -11.04 4.49 -33.94
CA LYS A 447 -11.57 5.68 -33.24
C LYS A 447 -12.84 5.33 -32.45
N GLN A 448 -13.74 4.56 -33.07
CA GLN A 448 -14.96 4.08 -32.42
C GLN A 448 -14.63 3.19 -31.21
N LEU A 449 -13.63 2.31 -31.34
CA LEU A 449 -13.18 1.43 -30.27
C LEU A 449 -12.65 2.21 -29.07
N TYR A 450 -11.79 3.20 -29.30
CA TYR A 450 -11.27 4.05 -28.24
C TYR A 450 -12.37 4.88 -27.55
N GLU A 451 -13.26 5.49 -28.33
CA GLU A 451 -14.35 6.32 -27.79
C GLU A 451 -15.34 5.50 -26.95
N PHE A 452 -15.71 4.31 -27.43
CA PHE A 452 -16.56 3.40 -26.70
C PHE A 452 -15.90 2.95 -25.39
N ALA A 453 -14.65 2.49 -25.45
CA ALA A 453 -13.91 2.02 -24.29
C ALA A 453 -13.77 3.12 -23.23
N ARG A 454 -13.49 4.37 -23.65
CA ARG A 454 -13.43 5.54 -22.77
C ARG A 454 -14.74 5.80 -22.05
N ARG A 455 -15.88 5.72 -22.76
CA ARG A 455 -17.21 5.91 -22.18
C ARG A 455 -17.57 4.75 -21.23
N ILE A 456 -17.31 3.51 -21.59
CA ILE A 456 -17.48 2.35 -20.69
C ILE A 456 -16.65 2.52 -19.42
N ASP A 457 -15.40 2.97 -19.56
CA ASP A 457 -14.52 3.23 -18.42
C ASP A 457 -15.07 4.33 -17.50
N MET A 458 -15.53 5.45 -18.07
CA MET A 458 -16.18 6.52 -17.31
C MET A 458 -17.42 6.03 -16.56
N LEU A 459 -18.28 5.25 -17.23
CA LEU A 459 -19.48 4.69 -16.64
C LEU A 459 -19.13 3.72 -15.50
N ALA A 460 -18.23 2.77 -15.74
CA ALA A 460 -17.80 1.79 -14.74
C ALA A 460 -17.16 2.45 -13.51
N LEU A 461 -16.39 3.53 -13.69
CA LEU A 461 -15.83 4.31 -12.59
C LEU A 461 -16.90 5.05 -11.78
N THR A 462 -17.86 5.68 -12.45
CA THR A 462 -19.02 6.36 -11.82
C THR A 462 -19.89 5.37 -11.04
N LEU A 463 -20.06 4.16 -11.56
CA LEU A 463 -20.80 3.08 -10.91
C LEU A 463 -19.97 2.35 -9.85
N SER A 464 -18.68 2.70 -9.65
CA SER A 464 -17.75 2.05 -8.71
C SER A 464 -17.51 0.55 -8.98
N LEU A 465 -17.54 0.14 -10.25
CA LEU A 465 -17.31 -1.23 -10.75
C LEU A 465 -15.83 -1.54 -11.02
N LYS A 466 -14.97 -0.51 -11.10
CA LYS A 466 -13.51 -0.66 -11.23
C LYS A 466 -12.75 0.40 -10.44
N SER A 467 -11.46 0.14 -10.20
CA SER A 467 -10.51 1.18 -9.77
C SER A 467 -10.09 2.06 -10.94
N ASN A 468 -9.56 3.24 -10.63
CA ASN A 468 -8.85 4.04 -11.61
C ASN A 468 -7.67 3.24 -12.17
N LYS A 469 -7.48 3.35 -13.48
CA LYS A 469 -6.19 3.11 -14.14
C LYS A 469 -5.62 4.46 -14.53
N ASP A 470 -4.30 4.58 -14.64
CA ASP A 470 -3.62 5.83 -15.02
C ASP A 470 -4.20 6.46 -16.30
N TYR A 471 -4.68 5.63 -17.24
CA TYR A 471 -5.33 6.03 -18.48
C TYR A 471 -6.57 6.95 -18.34
N PHE A 472 -7.31 6.90 -17.23
CA PHE A 472 -8.48 7.78 -17.05
C PHE A 472 -8.07 9.21 -16.65
N VAL A 473 -6.87 9.40 -16.11
CA VAL A 473 -6.38 10.69 -15.60
C VAL A 473 -5.77 11.51 -16.74
N ARG A 474 -6.60 11.83 -17.76
CA ARG A 474 -6.22 12.67 -18.88
C ARG A 474 -7.19 13.85 -19.03
N PRO A 475 -6.72 15.04 -19.45
CA PRO A 475 -7.57 16.22 -19.67
C PRO A 475 -8.85 15.94 -20.46
N GLU A 476 -8.76 15.15 -21.53
CA GLU A 476 -9.87 14.88 -22.45
C GLU A 476 -10.97 14.04 -21.78
N ASN A 477 -10.61 13.18 -20.83
CA ASN A 477 -11.57 12.37 -20.09
C ASN A 477 -12.38 13.22 -19.11
N TYR A 478 -11.76 14.23 -18.49
CA TYR A 478 -12.46 15.17 -17.63
C TYR A 478 -13.35 16.11 -18.42
N ALA A 479 -12.92 16.55 -19.61
CA ALA A 479 -13.80 17.28 -20.51
C ALA A 479 -15.05 16.46 -20.88
N LEU A 480 -14.90 15.17 -21.19
CA LEU A 480 -16.03 14.25 -21.41
C LEU A 480 -16.92 14.12 -20.15
N LEU A 481 -16.32 13.94 -18.98
CA LEU A 481 -17.04 13.82 -17.70
C LEU A 481 -17.89 15.08 -17.42
N PHE A 482 -17.29 16.27 -17.52
CA PHE A 482 -18.00 17.52 -17.33
C PHE A 482 -19.09 17.74 -18.37
N SER A 483 -18.86 17.36 -19.63
CA SER A 483 -19.90 17.43 -20.67
C SER A 483 -21.11 16.53 -20.35
N THR A 484 -20.86 15.37 -19.74
CA THR A 484 -21.91 14.45 -19.28
C THR A 484 -22.68 15.05 -18.10
N TYR A 485 -21.98 15.69 -17.15
CA TYR A 485 -22.65 16.42 -16.06
C TYR A 485 -23.50 17.60 -16.57
N ILE A 486 -23.02 18.34 -17.58
CA ILE A 486 -23.80 19.40 -18.21
C ILE A 486 -25.08 18.84 -18.84
N LYS A 487 -24.99 17.75 -19.64
CA LYS A 487 -26.17 17.09 -20.22
C LYS A 487 -27.13 16.61 -19.13
N MET A 488 -26.60 16.01 -18.06
CA MET A 488 -27.37 15.52 -16.93
C MET A 488 -28.15 16.65 -16.23
N ILE A 489 -27.50 17.80 -16.01
CA ILE A 489 -28.13 18.98 -15.40
C ILE A 489 -29.11 19.63 -16.37
N LYS A 490 -28.79 19.75 -17.67
CA LYS A 490 -29.71 20.27 -18.71
C LYS A 490 -31.02 19.46 -18.78
N ASN A 491 -30.93 18.14 -18.60
CA ASN A 491 -32.08 17.23 -18.63
C ASN A 491 -32.84 17.14 -17.29
N ASP A 492 -32.40 17.86 -16.25
CA ASP A 492 -32.98 17.82 -14.90
C ASP A 492 -34.27 18.65 -14.80
N LYS A 493 -35.39 18.08 -15.28
CA LYS A 493 -36.69 18.78 -15.35
C LYS A 493 -37.36 18.98 -13.99
N ASP A 494 -37.11 18.08 -13.05
CA ASP A 494 -37.71 18.03 -11.70
C ASP A 494 -36.82 18.68 -10.63
N ALA A 495 -35.75 19.38 -11.03
CA ALA A 495 -34.82 20.07 -10.12
C ALA A 495 -34.23 19.13 -9.07
N PHE A 496 -33.85 17.92 -9.47
CA PHE A 496 -33.22 16.94 -8.60
C PHE A 496 -31.88 17.45 -8.05
N PHE A 497 -31.06 18.11 -8.88
CA PHE A 497 -29.72 18.57 -8.51
C PHE A 497 -29.71 19.99 -7.95
N ILE A 498 -30.39 20.91 -8.64
CA ILE A 498 -30.44 22.35 -8.35
C ILE A 498 -31.74 22.91 -8.91
N ASP A 499 -32.26 24.01 -8.33
CA ASP A 499 -33.46 24.65 -8.87
C ASP A 499 -33.19 25.30 -10.24
N LYS A 500 -34.29 25.49 -10.98
CA LYS A 500 -34.30 26.03 -12.34
C LYS A 500 -33.66 27.42 -12.47
N LYS A 501 -33.71 28.26 -11.43
CA LYS A 501 -33.14 29.63 -11.52
C LYS A 501 -31.61 29.58 -11.54
N ARG A 502 -31.00 28.64 -10.83
CA ARG A 502 -29.54 28.49 -10.72
C ARG A 502 -28.94 27.50 -11.71
N GLN A 503 -29.76 26.64 -12.32
CA GLN A 503 -29.35 25.60 -13.27
C GLN A 503 -28.43 26.12 -14.38
N LEU A 504 -28.79 27.24 -15.02
CA LEU A 504 -28.02 27.83 -16.12
C LEU A 504 -26.63 28.30 -15.65
N SER A 505 -26.53 28.92 -14.47
CA SER A 505 -25.26 29.35 -13.89
C SER A 505 -24.32 28.18 -13.60
N ILE A 506 -24.85 27.06 -13.10
CA ILE A 506 -24.07 25.83 -12.90
C ILE A 506 -23.55 25.29 -14.24
N ILE A 507 -24.39 25.28 -15.27
CA ILE A 507 -23.99 24.85 -16.63
C ILE A 507 -22.85 25.74 -17.15
N HIS A 508 -22.97 27.07 -17.06
CA HIS A 508 -21.92 27.99 -17.51
C HIS A 508 -20.60 27.79 -16.74
N SER A 509 -20.64 27.54 -15.43
CA SER A 509 -19.45 27.22 -14.62
C SER A 509 -18.75 25.93 -15.07
N LEU A 510 -19.52 24.91 -15.45
CA LEU A 510 -18.97 23.67 -16.00
C LEU A 510 -18.45 23.85 -17.43
N GLU A 511 -19.12 24.65 -18.28
CA GLU A 511 -18.66 24.97 -19.64
C GLU A 511 -17.33 25.75 -19.60
N ARG A 512 -17.22 26.72 -18.68
CA ARG A 512 -15.97 27.45 -18.37
C ARG A 512 -14.87 26.51 -17.88
N THR A 513 -15.21 25.53 -17.05
CA THR A 513 -14.28 24.48 -16.59
C THR A 513 -13.77 23.62 -17.75
N ILE A 514 -14.61 23.29 -18.73
CA ILE A 514 -14.19 22.57 -19.95
C ILE A 514 -13.27 23.45 -20.81
N ALA A 515 -13.58 24.75 -20.92
CA ALA A 515 -12.81 25.69 -21.74
C ALA A 515 -11.33 25.80 -21.31
N LEU A 516 -11.03 25.57 -20.02
CA LEU A 516 -9.67 25.52 -19.47
C LEU A 516 -8.71 24.65 -20.32
N TYR A 517 -9.19 23.49 -20.79
CA TYR A 517 -8.42 22.52 -21.58
C TYR A 517 -8.08 23.00 -23.00
N ARG A 518 -8.70 24.11 -23.44
CA ARG A 518 -8.47 24.76 -24.73
C ARG A 518 -7.63 26.03 -24.62
N PHE A 519 -7.38 26.54 -23.42
CA PHE A 519 -6.55 27.72 -23.25
C PHE A 519 -5.10 27.44 -23.65
N ASP A 520 -4.60 28.24 -24.56
CA ASP A 520 -3.23 28.28 -25.06
C ASP A 520 -2.32 29.14 -24.17
N ARG A 521 -2.89 30.13 -23.47
CA ARG A 521 -2.18 31.08 -22.62
C ARG A 521 -2.76 31.17 -21.21
N MET A 522 -1.90 31.41 -20.23
CA MET A 522 -2.28 31.52 -18.81
C MET A 522 -3.19 32.72 -18.55
N GLU A 523 -3.00 33.80 -19.31
CA GLU A 523 -3.77 35.05 -19.25
C GLU A 523 -5.27 34.81 -19.46
N ASN A 524 -5.65 33.83 -20.30
CA ASN A 524 -7.04 33.45 -20.50
C ASN A 524 -7.67 32.94 -19.19
N LEU A 525 -6.92 32.15 -18.40
CA LEU A 525 -7.40 31.69 -17.10
C LEU A 525 -7.47 32.84 -16.09
N LYS A 526 -6.49 33.73 -16.09
CA LYS A 526 -6.48 34.93 -15.23
C LYS A 526 -7.75 35.76 -15.46
N ILE A 527 -8.04 36.13 -16.70
CA ILE A 527 -9.26 36.88 -17.08
C ILE A 527 -10.53 36.18 -16.61
N VAL A 528 -10.58 34.85 -16.74
CA VAL A 528 -11.74 34.05 -16.30
C VAL A 528 -11.92 34.10 -14.78
N LEU A 529 -10.83 34.06 -14.01
CA LEU A 529 -10.86 34.17 -12.55
C LEU A 529 -11.20 35.59 -12.08
N GLU A 530 -10.69 36.63 -12.74
CA GLU A 530 -11.01 38.05 -12.44
C GLU A 530 -12.51 38.32 -12.53
N ASN A 531 -13.14 37.74 -13.56
CA ASN A 531 -14.55 37.91 -13.89
C ASN A 531 -15.51 36.96 -13.13
N LEU A 532 -15.03 36.18 -12.15
CA LEU A 532 -15.93 35.42 -11.28
C LEU A 532 -16.74 36.38 -10.40
N ARG A 533 -18.06 36.21 -10.36
CA ARG A 533 -18.96 37.02 -9.55
C ARG A 533 -18.66 36.83 -8.06
N ASN A 534 -18.49 37.94 -7.34
CA ASN A 534 -18.21 37.92 -5.90
C ASN A 534 -19.45 37.43 -5.13
N ASN A 535 -19.24 36.56 -4.14
CA ASN A 535 -20.27 36.01 -3.26
C ASN A 535 -21.37 35.21 -3.99
N ASP A 536 -21.13 34.74 -5.20
CA ASP A 536 -22.04 33.84 -5.92
C ASP A 536 -21.47 32.41 -5.99
N PRO A 537 -21.96 31.46 -5.17
CA PRO A 537 -21.46 30.07 -5.17
C PRO A 537 -21.80 29.31 -6.46
N THR A 538 -22.65 29.85 -7.33
CA THR A 538 -22.97 29.26 -8.64
C THR A 538 -21.95 29.61 -9.72
N ASP A 539 -21.09 30.61 -9.48
CA ASP A 539 -20.03 31.04 -10.40
C ASP A 539 -18.66 30.50 -9.95
N PHE A 540 -18.26 29.35 -10.50
CA PHE A 540 -17.09 28.62 -10.03
C PHE A 540 -16.30 27.98 -11.18
N MET A 541 -15.10 27.51 -10.86
CA MET A 541 -14.35 26.57 -11.67
C MET A 541 -13.99 25.32 -10.88
N LEU A 542 -14.06 24.14 -11.50
CA LEU A 542 -13.76 22.85 -10.87
C LEU A 542 -12.56 22.18 -11.54
N PHE A 543 -11.42 22.12 -10.85
CA PHE A 543 -10.18 21.57 -11.38
C PHE A 543 -9.94 20.16 -10.83
N PRO A 544 -9.88 19.13 -11.68
CA PRO A 544 -9.23 17.88 -11.33
C PRO A 544 -7.75 18.14 -11.12
N THR A 545 -7.24 17.79 -9.94
CA THR A 545 -5.83 17.99 -9.59
C THR A 545 -5.21 16.64 -9.27
N SER A 546 -4.36 16.18 -10.17
CA SER A 546 -3.51 15.02 -9.90
C SER A 546 -2.26 15.44 -9.14
N TYR A 547 -1.86 14.64 -8.16
CA TYR A 547 -0.60 14.80 -7.45
C TYR A 547 -0.06 13.45 -7.02
N SER A 548 1.24 13.39 -6.83
CA SER A 548 1.89 12.23 -6.24
C SER A 548 1.75 12.27 -4.72
N THR A 549 1.57 11.11 -4.11
CA THR A 549 1.68 10.94 -2.65
C THR A 549 3.07 10.39 -2.33
N LEU A 550 3.42 10.33 -1.04
CA LEU A 550 4.64 9.61 -0.62
C LEU A 550 4.44 8.09 -0.59
N ALA A 551 3.19 7.61 -0.65
CA ALA A 551 2.86 6.19 -0.63
C ALA A 551 3.13 5.56 -2.01
N ALA A 552 3.58 4.30 -2.02
CA ALA A 552 3.86 3.53 -3.22
C ALA A 552 2.60 3.12 -4.01
N ASP A 553 1.46 3.81 -3.88
CA ASP A 553 0.37 3.61 -4.83
C ASP A 553 0.77 4.24 -6.17
N HIS A 554 1.30 3.39 -7.04
CA HIS A 554 1.82 3.72 -8.37
C HIS A 554 0.88 4.55 -9.25
N THR A 555 -0.40 4.69 -8.88
CA THR A 555 -1.45 5.35 -9.66
C THR A 555 -1.59 6.86 -9.40
N GLY A 556 -0.81 7.43 -8.46
CA GLY A 556 -1.01 8.83 -8.03
C GLY A 556 -2.41 9.06 -7.42
N HIS A 557 -2.68 10.27 -6.95
CA HIS A 557 -3.99 10.64 -6.39
C HIS A 557 -4.61 11.78 -7.19
N VAL A 558 -5.95 11.84 -7.20
CA VAL A 558 -6.69 12.96 -7.78
C VAL A 558 -7.65 13.50 -6.75
N CYS A 559 -7.60 14.82 -6.52
CA CYS A 559 -8.61 15.55 -5.76
C CYS A 559 -9.33 16.55 -6.66
N GLY A 560 -10.49 17.02 -6.23
CA GLY A 560 -11.15 18.15 -6.86
C GLY A 560 -10.84 19.45 -6.13
N LEU A 561 -10.45 20.48 -6.89
CA LEU A 561 -10.31 21.84 -6.42
C LEU A 561 -11.43 22.71 -6.99
N THR A 562 -12.22 23.32 -6.13
CA THR A 562 -13.23 24.31 -6.53
C THR A 562 -12.70 25.70 -6.25
N VAL A 563 -12.75 26.59 -7.23
CA VAL A 563 -12.39 28.00 -7.09
C VAL A 563 -13.63 28.85 -7.32
N TYR A 564 -13.96 29.72 -6.37
CA TYR A 564 -14.97 30.77 -6.54
C TYR A 564 -14.60 32.02 -5.73
N LYS A 565 -15.20 33.16 -6.05
CA LYS A 565 -14.90 34.45 -5.41
C LYS A 565 -15.84 34.71 -4.24
N LYS A 566 -15.28 35.01 -3.07
CA LYS A 566 -16.01 35.33 -1.84
C LYS A 566 -15.29 36.42 -1.06
N ASP A 567 -16.01 37.44 -0.62
CA ASP A 567 -15.46 38.58 0.13
C ASP A 567 -14.25 39.22 -0.59
N ASP A 568 -14.31 39.31 -1.92
CA ASP A 568 -13.22 39.79 -2.81
C ASP A 568 -11.91 39.00 -2.71
N GLN A 569 -11.99 37.76 -2.23
CA GLN A 569 -10.91 36.79 -2.19
C GLN A 569 -11.27 35.56 -3.00
N PHE A 570 -10.25 34.83 -3.44
CA PHE A 570 -10.43 33.52 -4.04
C PHE A 570 -10.51 32.46 -2.95
N LEU A 571 -11.64 31.78 -2.87
CA LEU A 571 -11.77 30.60 -2.05
C LEU A 571 -11.41 29.37 -2.90
N VAL A 572 -10.37 28.66 -2.51
CA VAL A 572 -10.00 27.39 -3.13
C VAL A 572 -10.36 26.25 -2.16
N MET A 573 -11.38 25.49 -2.50
CA MET A 573 -11.86 24.36 -1.71
C MET A 573 -11.34 23.05 -2.29
N GLN A 574 -10.67 22.25 -1.46
CA GLN A 574 -10.16 20.94 -1.79
C GLN A 574 -11.10 19.86 -1.25
N VAL A 575 -11.41 18.88 -2.10
CA VAL A 575 -12.15 17.68 -1.73
C VAL A 575 -11.28 16.45 -1.96
N ASP A 576 -10.84 15.84 -0.85
CA ASP A 576 -10.02 14.64 -0.84
C ASP A 576 -10.51 13.64 0.24
N LYS A 577 -11.23 12.61 -0.20
CA LYS A 577 -11.81 11.60 0.71
C LYS A 577 -10.76 10.78 1.46
N LYS A 578 -9.52 10.70 0.96
CA LYS A 578 -8.42 10.02 1.65
C LYS A 578 -7.74 10.89 2.72
N LYS A 579 -7.91 12.22 2.65
CA LYS A 579 -7.35 13.19 3.60
C LYS A 579 -5.82 13.21 3.60
N GLU A 580 -5.20 13.03 2.43
CA GLU A 580 -3.75 12.81 2.29
C GLU A 580 -2.91 14.01 2.80
N ILE A 581 -3.45 15.24 2.74
CA ILE A 581 -2.78 16.45 3.28
C ILE A 581 -3.01 16.67 4.79
N GLY A 582 -3.85 15.87 5.43
CA GLY A 582 -4.14 16.00 6.87
C GLY A 582 -5.09 17.15 7.24
N ALA A 583 -5.46 18.02 6.30
CA ALA A 583 -6.44 19.10 6.52
C ALA A 583 -7.91 18.64 6.57
N GLY A 584 -8.17 17.32 6.50
CA GLY A 584 -9.51 16.73 6.48
C GLY A 584 -10.02 16.44 5.06
N ALA A 585 -11.24 15.88 4.95
CA ALA A 585 -11.77 15.42 3.67
C ALA A 585 -12.29 16.55 2.78
N VAL A 586 -12.62 17.67 3.42
CA VAL A 586 -12.98 18.94 2.80
C VAL A 586 -12.21 20.02 3.55
N SER A 587 -11.41 20.76 2.83
CA SER A 587 -10.59 21.85 3.34
C SER A 587 -10.64 23.03 2.37
N TYR A 588 -10.24 24.21 2.81
CA TYR A 588 -10.20 25.38 1.95
C TYR A 588 -9.06 26.34 2.31
N VAL A 589 -8.64 27.15 1.35
CA VAL A 589 -7.79 28.32 1.57
C VAL A 589 -8.47 29.58 1.06
N LYS A 590 -8.11 30.73 1.65
CA LYS A 590 -8.50 32.06 1.15
C LYS A 590 -7.27 32.73 0.57
N ILE A 591 -7.29 33.04 -0.72
CA ILE A 591 -6.20 33.66 -1.45
C ILE A 591 -6.62 35.09 -1.81
N SER A 592 -5.76 36.06 -1.49
CA SER A 592 -5.98 37.47 -1.85
C SER A 592 -6.13 37.63 -3.36
N ALA A 593 -7.04 38.50 -3.81
CA ALA A 593 -7.17 38.83 -5.23
C ALA A 593 -5.87 39.40 -5.83
N THR A 594 -5.00 39.99 -5.01
CA THR A 594 -3.68 40.48 -5.44
C THR A 594 -2.73 39.36 -5.89
N LYS A 595 -3.00 38.10 -5.53
CA LYS A 595 -2.19 36.92 -5.91
C LYS A 595 -2.80 36.11 -7.06
N ILE A 596 -3.66 36.76 -7.86
CA ILE A 596 -4.38 36.07 -8.94
C ILE A 596 -3.46 35.51 -10.01
N GLU A 597 -2.35 36.20 -10.29
CA GLU A 597 -1.40 35.78 -11.31
C GLU A 597 -0.70 34.48 -10.91
N GLU A 598 -0.23 34.39 -9.67
CA GLU A 598 0.38 33.18 -9.12
C GLU A 598 -0.64 32.05 -9.04
N LEU A 599 -1.87 32.33 -8.60
CA LEU A 599 -2.95 31.33 -8.56
C LEU A 599 -3.27 30.79 -9.96
N SER A 600 -3.35 31.69 -10.96
CA SER A 600 -3.64 31.33 -12.35
C SER A 600 -2.52 30.47 -12.92
N ASN A 601 -1.26 30.82 -12.68
CA ASN A 601 -0.12 30.02 -13.11
C ASN A 601 -0.12 28.61 -12.51
N ILE A 602 -0.43 28.48 -11.22
CA ILE A 602 -0.52 27.18 -10.54
C ILE A 602 -1.63 26.31 -11.14
N LEU A 603 -2.84 26.86 -11.30
CA LEU A 603 -3.99 26.14 -11.83
C LEU A 603 -3.83 25.79 -13.32
N PHE A 604 -3.27 26.72 -14.11
CA PHE A 604 -2.97 26.49 -15.53
C PHE A 604 -1.95 25.37 -15.71
N SER A 605 -0.91 25.33 -14.88
CA SER A 605 0.09 24.24 -14.90
C SER A 605 -0.49 22.91 -14.44
N ALA A 606 -1.41 22.91 -13.48
CA ALA A 606 -2.03 21.69 -12.94
C ALA A 606 -3.01 21.02 -13.92
N ARG A 607 -3.54 21.78 -14.88
CA ARG A 607 -4.52 21.34 -15.88
C ARG A 607 -4.11 20.09 -16.65
N ASP A 608 -2.83 19.99 -17.00
CA ASP A 608 -2.31 18.89 -17.84
C ASP A 608 -2.15 17.59 -17.03
N LEU A 609 -2.37 17.64 -15.71
CA LEU A 609 -2.31 16.52 -14.77
C LEU A 609 -0.93 15.85 -14.65
N LEU A 610 0.12 16.53 -15.11
CA LEU A 610 1.51 16.05 -15.08
C LEU A 610 2.27 16.56 -13.84
N ASN A 611 1.66 16.50 -12.64
CA ASN A 611 2.36 16.91 -11.41
C ASN A 611 2.94 15.71 -10.66
N PHE A 612 4.26 15.52 -10.81
CA PHE A 612 5.00 14.42 -10.21
C PHE A 612 5.67 14.79 -8.88
N HIS A 613 5.55 16.04 -8.44
CA HIS A 613 5.95 16.43 -7.09
C HIS A 613 4.92 15.93 -6.07
N PRO A 614 5.37 15.38 -4.92
CA PRO A 614 4.48 15.04 -3.83
C PRO A 614 3.62 16.24 -3.44
N TYR A 615 2.30 16.11 -3.54
CA TYR A 615 1.33 17.18 -3.21
C TYR A 615 1.54 18.51 -3.96
N GLY A 616 2.29 18.51 -5.08
CA GLY A 616 2.90 19.71 -5.63
C GLY A 616 1.96 20.90 -5.87
N THR A 617 0.80 20.67 -6.48
CA THR A 617 -0.18 21.74 -6.75
C THR A 617 -0.75 22.31 -5.46
N LEU A 618 -1.04 21.44 -4.49
CA LEU A 618 -1.67 21.80 -3.23
C LEU A 618 -0.72 22.62 -2.35
N ILE A 619 0.56 22.28 -2.35
CA ILE A 619 1.62 23.07 -1.67
C ILE A 619 1.73 24.47 -2.25
N LYS A 620 1.76 24.58 -3.58
CA LYS A 620 1.87 25.88 -4.25
C LYS A 620 0.66 26.76 -3.91
N ILE A 621 -0.54 26.18 -3.85
CA ILE A 621 -1.77 26.87 -3.41
C ILE A 621 -1.67 27.28 -1.94
N GLU A 622 -1.19 26.38 -1.09
CA GLU A 622 -1.03 26.63 0.34
C GLU A 622 -0.10 27.81 0.62
N ALA A 623 1.02 27.92 -0.12
CA ALA A 623 1.98 29.02 -0.03
C ALA A 623 1.40 30.39 -0.39
N LEU A 624 0.26 30.46 -1.08
CA LEU A 624 -0.44 31.71 -1.34
C LEU A 624 -1.30 32.19 -0.15
N SER A 625 -1.49 31.36 0.88
CA SER A 625 -2.41 31.58 2.01
C SER A 625 -1.77 31.15 3.37
N HIS A 626 -2.53 31.20 4.46
CA HIS A 626 -2.16 30.73 5.80
C HIS A 626 -2.48 29.23 6.05
N GLY A 627 -2.33 28.36 5.05
CA GLY A 627 -2.63 26.93 5.22
C GLY A 627 -4.07 26.52 4.89
N PHE A 628 -4.30 25.24 4.56
CA PHE A 628 -5.64 24.67 4.35
C PHE A 628 -6.41 24.55 5.67
N LYS A 629 -7.59 25.18 5.75
CA LYS A 629 -8.51 25.10 6.90
C LYS A 629 -9.57 24.02 6.66
N LYS A 630 -9.74 23.12 7.63
CA LYS A 630 -10.78 22.08 7.59
C LYS A 630 -12.19 22.69 7.68
N ILE A 631 -13.15 22.07 7.00
CA ILE A 631 -14.59 22.31 7.26
C ILE A 631 -15.14 21.18 8.14
N PRO A 632 -15.17 21.33 9.47
CA PRO A 632 -15.46 20.23 10.40
C PRO A 632 -16.91 19.73 10.33
N ALA A 633 -17.84 20.59 9.91
CA ALA A 633 -19.25 20.27 9.80
C ALA A 633 -19.55 19.24 8.68
N ILE A 634 -18.62 19.00 7.75
CA ILE A 634 -18.82 18.09 6.63
C ILE A 634 -18.23 16.70 6.93
N LYS A 635 -19.08 15.67 6.81
CA LYS A 635 -18.69 14.26 6.89
C LYS A 635 -18.77 13.64 5.49
N LEU A 636 -17.63 13.13 5.01
CA LEU A 636 -17.56 12.30 3.82
C LEU A 636 -17.21 10.87 4.23
N GLU A 637 -17.87 9.88 3.62
CA GLU A 637 -17.48 8.48 3.77
C GLU A 637 -16.10 8.26 3.17
N SER A 638 -15.31 7.40 3.82
CA SER A 638 -14.07 6.90 3.26
C SER A 638 -14.34 6.25 1.91
N PRO A 639 -13.42 6.40 0.94
CA PRO A 639 -13.59 5.82 -0.37
C PRO A 639 -13.62 4.28 -0.29
N THR A 640 -14.60 3.65 -0.92
CA THR A 640 -14.73 2.18 -0.99
C THR A 640 -13.94 1.58 -2.15
N THR A 641 -13.38 2.41 -3.03
CA THR A 641 -12.66 2.08 -4.27
C THR A 641 -11.44 2.98 -4.42
N ARG A 642 -10.38 2.50 -5.09
CA ARG A 642 -9.32 3.36 -5.63
C ARG A 642 -9.76 4.07 -6.93
N ASN A 643 -10.92 4.75 -6.95
CA ASN A 643 -11.50 5.42 -8.15
C ASN A 643 -11.52 6.96 -8.04
N TYR A 644 -10.47 7.54 -7.45
CA TYR A 644 -10.43 8.94 -7.01
C TYR A 644 -10.60 9.97 -8.14
N GLY A 645 -10.18 9.62 -9.36
CA GLY A 645 -10.30 10.47 -10.55
C GLY A 645 -11.75 10.80 -10.89
N VAL A 646 -12.68 9.85 -10.83
CA VAL A 646 -14.11 10.17 -11.04
C VAL A 646 -14.79 10.49 -9.71
N SER A 647 -14.60 9.66 -8.69
CA SER A 647 -15.34 9.81 -7.42
C SER A 647 -14.97 11.09 -6.67
N GLY A 648 -13.74 11.56 -6.78
CA GLY A 648 -13.30 12.84 -6.20
C GLY A 648 -13.99 14.03 -6.86
N ILE A 649 -14.07 14.03 -8.20
CA ILE A 649 -14.73 15.09 -8.97
C ILE A 649 -16.24 15.05 -8.79
N GLU A 650 -16.84 13.86 -8.80
CA GLU A 650 -18.25 13.66 -8.46
C GLU A 650 -18.57 14.24 -7.07
N THR A 651 -17.76 13.89 -6.06
CA THR A 651 -17.95 14.37 -4.69
C THR A 651 -17.77 15.88 -4.60
N SER A 652 -16.86 16.44 -5.39
CA SER A 652 -16.65 17.90 -5.49
C SER A 652 -17.87 18.59 -6.08
N LEU A 653 -18.39 18.11 -7.20
CA LEU A 653 -19.61 18.65 -7.81
C LEU A 653 -20.80 18.57 -6.83
N ARG A 654 -20.98 17.44 -6.16
CA ARG A 654 -22.02 17.30 -5.13
C ARG A 654 -21.86 18.32 -4.00
N LEU A 655 -20.62 18.59 -3.58
CA LEU A 655 -20.34 19.58 -2.54
C LEU A 655 -20.57 21.02 -3.03
N ILE A 656 -20.28 21.32 -4.30
CA ILE A 656 -20.56 22.61 -4.93
C ILE A 656 -22.07 22.87 -4.97
N LEU A 657 -22.85 21.90 -5.48
CA LEU A 657 -24.32 22.00 -5.52
C LEU A 657 -24.91 22.14 -4.12
N PHE A 658 -24.34 21.41 -3.15
CA PHE A 658 -24.69 21.58 -1.75
C PHE A 658 -24.43 23.01 -1.27
N ASN A 659 -23.24 23.57 -1.55
CA ASN A 659 -22.88 24.94 -1.17
C ASN A 659 -23.78 25.99 -1.80
N CYS A 660 -24.22 25.77 -3.04
CA CYS A 660 -25.19 26.62 -3.72
C CYS A 660 -26.51 26.62 -2.95
N ASN A 661 -27.02 25.45 -2.57
CA ASN A 661 -28.28 25.32 -1.83
C ASN A 661 -28.18 25.80 -0.38
N ARG A 662 -27.02 25.60 0.24
CA ARG A 662 -26.79 25.91 1.65
C ARG A 662 -25.31 26.19 1.86
N CYS A 663 -25.00 27.41 2.28
CA CYS A 663 -23.63 27.87 2.48
C CYS A 663 -22.88 26.96 3.46
N LEU A 664 -21.73 26.42 3.02
CA LEU A 664 -20.89 25.53 3.82
C LEU A 664 -20.29 26.22 5.06
N PHE A 665 -20.11 27.54 4.98
CA PHE A 665 -19.45 28.35 6.00
C PHE A 665 -20.39 28.80 7.12
N GLU A 666 -21.69 28.64 6.94
CA GLU A 666 -22.73 28.94 7.93
C GLU A 666 -23.13 27.69 8.74
N LEU A 667 -22.40 26.57 8.57
CA LEU A 667 -22.69 25.31 9.23
C LEU A 667 -22.13 25.18 10.66
N ALA A 668 -21.56 26.26 11.23
CA ALA A 668 -21.04 26.25 12.59
C ALA A 668 -22.14 25.84 13.60
N ASP A 669 -21.79 25.02 14.59
CA ASP A 669 -22.63 24.53 15.71
C ASP A 669 -23.72 23.48 15.40
N ARG A 670 -23.72 22.84 14.23
CA ARG A 670 -24.70 21.77 13.88
C ARG A 670 -24.09 20.36 13.83
N PRO A 671 -24.90 19.29 14.01
CA PRO A 671 -24.42 17.92 13.83
C PRO A 671 -23.80 17.74 12.44
N LYS A 672 -22.75 16.91 12.35
CA LYS A 672 -22.01 16.65 11.12
C LYS A 672 -22.96 16.30 9.96
N VAL A 673 -22.87 17.06 8.87
CA VAL A 673 -23.70 16.93 7.68
C VAL A 673 -22.99 16.07 6.64
N THR A 674 -23.72 15.13 6.05
CA THR A 674 -23.28 14.41 4.84
C THR A 674 -23.95 15.05 3.62
N PRO A 675 -23.19 15.67 2.69
CA PRO A 675 -23.76 16.17 1.45
C PRO A 675 -24.36 15.04 0.61
N THR A 676 -25.64 15.16 0.27
CA THR A 676 -26.35 14.27 -0.66
C THR A 676 -26.69 15.03 -1.94
N TRP A 677 -26.93 14.30 -3.03
CA TRP A 677 -27.38 14.91 -4.29
C TRP A 677 -28.74 15.61 -4.14
N ASN A 678 -29.64 14.96 -3.42
CA ASN A 678 -30.92 15.52 -3.01
C ASN A 678 -31.30 14.91 -1.65
N ARG A 679 -31.78 15.71 -0.71
CA ARG A 679 -32.16 15.23 0.64
C ARG A 679 -33.54 14.60 0.69
N MET A 680 -34.40 14.91 -0.28
CA MET A 680 -35.76 14.37 -0.37
C MET A 680 -35.80 12.95 -0.94
N TYR A 681 -34.68 12.45 -1.48
CA TYR A 681 -34.58 11.13 -2.09
C TYR A 681 -33.83 10.15 -1.18
N LYS A 682 -34.49 9.04 -0.84
CA LYS A 682 -33.93 7.97 0.01
C LYS A 682 -32.64 7.37 -0.58
N ASP A 683 -32.56 7.23 -1.91
CA ASP A 683 -31.35 6.78 -2.61
C ASP A 683 -30.94 7.74 -3.73
N ALA A 684 -30.57 8.96 -3.32
CA ALA A 684 -30.15 10.01 -4.25
C ALA A 684 -28.88 9.65 -5.06
N THR A 685 -28.06 8.71 -4.61
CA THR A 685 -26.85 8.30 -5.36
C THR A 685 -27.23 7.39 -6.53
N PHE A 686 -28.10 6.40 -6.30
CA PHE A 686 -28.60 5.55 -7.38
C PHE A 686 -29.36 6.35 -8.45
N GLU A 687 -30.19 7.31 -8.03
CA GLU A 687 -30.90 8.19 -8.95
C GLU A 687 -29.94 9.07 -9.76
N MET A 688 -28.89 9.63 -9.13
CA MET A 688 -27.83 10.33 -9.87
C MET A 688 -27.16 9.42 -10.90
N GLN A 689 -26.81 8.18 -10.55
CA GLN A 689 -26.19 7.22 -11.47
C GLN A 689 -27.10 6.86 -12.66
N LYS A 690 -28.41 6.76 -12.42
CA LYS A 690 -29.42 6.58 -13.48
C LYS A 690 -29.45 7.79 -14.42
N ARG A 691 -29.47 9.01 -13.89
CA ARG A 691 -29.46 10.25 -14.70
C ARG A 691 -28.15 10.41 -15.47
N PHE A 692 -27.03 10.03 -14.87
CA PHE A 692 -25.72 10.00 -15.53
C PHE A 692 -25.74 9.05 -16.73
N LEU A 693 -26.26 7.82 -16.57
CA LEU A 693 -26.46 6.88 -17.67
C LEU A 693 -27.32 7.49 -18.79
N GLN A 694 -28.44 8.14 -18.47
CA GLN A 694 -29.29 8.78 -19.47
C GLN A 694 -28.57 9.91 -20.22
N ALA A 695 -27.73 10.68 -19.53
CA ALA A 695 -26.94 11.74 -20.14
C ALA A 695 -25.82 11.21 -21.06
N MET A 696 -25.36 9.97 -20.83
CA MET A 696 -24.37 9.30 -21.68
C MET A 696 -24.95 8.71 -22.96
N LYS A 697 -26.23 8.35 -22.95
CA LYS A 697 -26.91 7.76 -24.11
C LYS A 697 -27.01 8.79 -25.24
N GLU A 698 -26.72 8.34 -26.44
CA GLU A 698 -26.75 9.14 -27.68
C GLU A 698 -27.48 8.33 -28.77
N ASP A 699 -27.33 8.67 -30.05
CA ASP A 699 -28.09 8.03 -31.13
C ASP A 699 -27.70 6.57 -31.40
N ASN A 700 -26.51 6.14 -30.95
CA ASN A 700 -26.03 4.77 -31.16
C ASN A 700 -26.79 3.77 -30.27
N ARG A 701 -27.75 3.06 -30.87
CA ARG A 701 -28.62 2.09 -30.20
C ARG A 701 -27.86 0.92 -29.57
N GLU A 702 -26.78 0.44 -30.19
CA GLU A 702 -25.99 -0.68 -29.64
C GLU A 702 -25.19 -0.26 -28.41
N TRP A 703 -24.56 0.92 -28.47
CA TRP A 703 -23.88 1.48 -27.31
C TRP A 703 -24.83 1.69 -26.14
N ASN A 704 -26.04 2.20 -26.40
CA ASN A 704 -27.05 2.40 -25.36
C ASN A 704 -27.44 1.07 -24.67
N LYS A 705 -27.60 -0.02 -25.44
CA LYS A 705 -27.85 -1.37 -24.90
C LYS A 705 -26.67 -1.83 -24.02
N ASN A 706 -25.45 -1.61 -24.48
CA ASN A 706 -24.24 -1.95 -23.71
C ASN A 706 -24.10 -1.12 -22.42
N PHE A 707 -24.46 0.15 -22.44
CA PHE A 707 -24.50 0.98 -21.23
C PHE A 707 -25.57 0.47 -20.23
N ASP A 708 -26.74 0.06 -20.72
CA ASP A 708 -27.77 -0.57 -19.89
C ASP A 708 -27.32 -1.90 -19.27
N TYR A 709 -26.53 -2.66 -20.02
CA TYR A 709 -25.91 -3.89 -19.54
C TYR A 709 -24.94 -3.62 -18.39
N VAL A 710 -24.02 -2.65 -18.55
CA VAL A 710 -23.09 -2.23 -17.49
C VAL A 710 -23.85 -1.69 -16.27
N PHE A 711 -24.92 -0.92 -16.49
CA PHE A 711 -25.79 -0.44 -15.40
C PHE A 711 -26.54 -1.58 -14.69
N GLY A 712 -26.71 -2.74 -15.33
CA GLY A 712 -27.22 -3.97 -14.74
C GLY A 712 -26.46 -4.37 -13.46
N TYR A 713 -25.13 -4.20 -13.43
CA TYR A 713 -24.33 -4.43 -12.22
C TYR A 713 -24.71 -3.50 -11.08
N CYS A 714 -24.99 -2.23 -11.37
CA CYS A 714 -25.40 -1.26 -10.37
C CYS A 714 -26.77 -1.63 -9.78
N ARG A 715 -27.72 -2.05 -10.64
CA ARG A 715 -29.04 -2.52 -10.22
C ARG A 715 -28.95 -3.76 -9.32
N PHE A 716 -28.18 -4.75 -9.76
CA PHE A 716 -27.91 -5.98 -8.99
C PHE A 716 -27.29 -5.69 -7.62
N ARG A 717 -26.30 -4.79 -7.57
CA ARG A 717 -25.66 -4.36 -6.31
C ARG A 717 -26.67 -3.78 -5.33
N HIS A 718 -27.56 -2.89 -5.79
CA HIS A 718 -28.52 -2.20 -4.93
C HIS A 718 -29.68 -3.09 -4.50
N SER A 719 -30.20 -3.93 -5.40
CA SER A 719 -31.31 -4.83 -5.09
C SER A 719 -30.95 -5.82 -3.99
N ILE A 720 -29.77 -6.44 -4.06
CA ILE A 720 -29.33 -7.40 -3.03
C ILE A 720 -28.97 -6.70 -1.73
N TYR A 721 -28.25 -5.57 -1.77
CA TYR A 721 -27.87 -4.84 -0.55
C TYR A 721 -29.08 -4.36 0.27
N ALA A 722 -30.17 -3.98 -0.40
CA ALA A 722 -31.43 -3.61 0.26
C ALA A 722 -32.07 -4.79 1.01
N HIS A 723 -32.03 -6.01 0.44
CA HIS A 723 -32.57 -7.22 1.10
C HIS A 723 -31.70 -7.65 2.29
N VAL A 724 -30.37 -7.50 2.16
CA VAL A 724 -29.39 -7.83 3.21
C VAL A 724 -29.55 -6.99 4.47
N GLN A 725 -29.85 -5.70 4.30
CA GLN A 725 -30.14 -4.81 5.42
C GLN A 725 -31.46 -5.17 6.13
N GLN A 726 -32.44 -5.68 5.38
CA GLN A 726 -33.74 -6.07 5.91
C GLN A 726 -33.73 -7.43 6.64
N SER A 727 -32.84 -8.35 6.25
CA SER A 727 -32.73 -9.68 6.85
C SER A 727 -31.81 -9.76 8.08
N GLY A 728 -31.28 -8.63 8.57
CA GLY A 728 -30.48 -8.56 9.80
C GLY A 728 -29.08 -9.20 9.71
N SER A 729 -28.64 -9.61 8.51
CA SER A 729 -27.33 -10.23 8.32
C SER A 729 -26.21 -9.18 8.21
N ARG A 730 -25.10 -9.43 8.91
CA ARG A 730 -23.89 -8.59 8.83
C ARG A 730 -23.06 -8.97 7.62
N LEU A 731 -23.50 -8.53 6.46
CA LEU A 731 -22.75 -8.64 5.23
C LEU A 731 -21.82 -7.41 5.14
N ASN A 732 -20.51 -7.64 5.10
CA ASN A 732 -19.54 -6.56 5.06
C ASN A 732 -19.70 -5.79 3.74
N LYS A 733 -20.04 -4.49 3.83
CA LYS A 733 -20.23 -3.59 2.67
C LYS A 733 -19.00 -3.63 1.74
N ASN A 734 -17.79 -3.78 2.27
CA ASN A 734 -16.58 -3.80 1.45
C ASN A 734 -16.43 -5.10 0.65
N GLU A 735 -16.69 -6.26 1.26
CA GLU A 735 -16.67 -7.57 0.59
C GLU A 735 -17.71 -7.63 -0.53
N TRP A 736 -18.92 -7.12 -0.29
CA TRP A 736 -19.96 -7.03 -1.32
C TRP A 736 -19.49 -6.22 -2.54
N TYR A 737 -18.86 -5.06 -2.30
CA TYR A 737 -18.34 -4.24 -3.39
C TYR A 737 -17.15 -4.90 -4.10
N GLN A 738 -16.33 -5.68 -3.40
CA GLN A 738 -15.25 -6.44 -4.04
C GLN A 738 -15.78 -7.53 -4.97
N ASN A 739 -16.79 -8.30 -4.54
CA ASN A 739 -17.38 -9.36 -5.35
C ASN A 739 -18.02 -8.81 -6.63
N ILE A 740 -18.77 -7.71 -6.54
CA ILE A 740 -19.38 -7.06 -7.72
C ILE A 740 -18.32 -6.59 -8.72
N ARG A 741 -17.16 -6.11 -8.24
CA ARG A 741 -16.05 -5.68 -9.11
C ARG A 741 -15.35 -6.86 -9.76
N SER A 742 -15.19 -7.97 -9.04
CA SER A 742 -14.65 -9.21 -9.59
C SER A 742 -15.54 -9.69 -10.74
N LEU A 743 -16.85 -9.75 -10.49
CA LEU A 743 -17.83 -10.14 -11.50
C LEU A 743 -17.85 -9.22 -12.73
N TYR A 744 -17.59 -7.91 -12.58
CA TYR A 744 -17.46 -6.99 -13.72
C TYR A 744 -16.15 -7.20 -14.49
N ARG A 745 -15.05 -7.49 -13.79
CA ARG A 745 -13.72 -7.65 -14.39
C ARG A 745 -13.62 -8.91 -15.24
N GLU A 746 -14.18 -10.00 -14.71
CA GLU A 746 -14.13 -11.33 -15.32
C GLU A 746 -15.32 -11.59 -16.27
N ASP A 747 -16.12 -10.57 -16.58
CA ASP A 747 -17.23 -10.72 -17.53
C ASP A 747 -16.70 -10.81 -18.97
N PRO A 748 -16.83 -11.98 -19.63
CA PRO A 748 -16.35 -12.16 -20.99
C PRO A 748 -17.07 -11.24 -21.99
N TYR A 749 -18.35 -10.93 -21.75
CA TYR A 749 -19.09 -10.04 -22.65
C TYR A 749 -18.54 -8.61 -22.60
N ILE A 750 -18.10 -8.12 -21.44
CA ILE A 750 -17.44 -6.81 -21.31
C ILE A 750 -16.18 -6.76 -22.16
N LYS A 751 -15.37 -7.83 -22.20
CA LYS A 751 -14.18 -7.90 -23.06
C LYS A 751 -14.53 -7.88 -24.54
N VAL A 752 -15.55 -8.65 -24.93
CA VAL A 752 -16.02 -8.73 -26.31
C VAL A 752 -16.48 -7.37 -26.84
N ILE A 753 -17.34 -6.66 -26.11
CA ILE A 753 -17.82 -5.34 -26.56
C ILE A 753 -16.72 -4.28 -26.59
N LEU A 754 -15.71 -4.37 -25.71
CA LEU A 754 -14.55 -3.48 -25.74
C LEU A 754 -13.69 -3.73 -26.99
N ASN A 755 -13.45 -4.99 -27.35
CA ASN A 755 -12.68 -5.38 -28.53
C ASN A 755 -13.41 -5.07 -29.85
N ARG A 756 -14.74 -4.91 -29.82
CA ARG A 756 -15.57 -4.61 -31.00
C ARG A 756 -16.07 -3.17 -31.05
N GLY A 757 -15.53 -2.27 -30.23
CA GLY A 757 -15.95 -0.87 -30.19
C GLY A 757 -17.43 -0.64 -29.93
N GLY A 758 -18.02 -1.52 -29.13
CA GLY A 758 -19.41 -1.47 -28.72
C GLY A 758 -20.40 -2.13 -29.67
N SER A 759 -19.93 -2.79 -30.73
CA SER A 759 -20.80 -3.61 -31.59
C SER A 759 -21.24 -4.87 -30.85
N ILE A 760 -22.53 -5.21 -30.95
CA ILE A 760 -23.09 -6.40 -30.30
C ILE A 760 -22.92 -7.60 -31.23
N PRO A 761 -22.29 -8.71 -30.78
CA PRO A 761 -22.14 -9.91 -31.61
C PRO A 761 -23.51 -10.53 -31.95
N LEU A 762 -23.61 -11.10 -33.16
CA LEU A 762 -24.82 -11.78 -33.62
C LEU A 762 -24.94 -13.22 -33.07
N ALA A 763 -23.80 -13.88 -32.81
CA ALA A 763 -23.70 -15.24 -32.30
C ALA A 763 -22.39 -15.42 -31.51
N VAL A 764 -22.28 -16.53 -30.77
CA VAL A 764 -21.02 -16.93 -30.11
C VAL A 764 -20.07 -17.45 -31.18
N ASP A 765 -18.89 -16.83 -31.28
CA ASP A 765 -17.82 -17.23 -32.20
C ASP A 765 -16.57 -17.69 -31.44
N GLU A 766 -15.55 -18.10 -32.18
CA GLU A 766 -14.30 -18.62 -31.62
C GLU A 766 -13.61 -17.63 -30.67
N GLN A 767 -13.64 -16.33 -31.00
CA GLN A 767 -13.07 -15.28 -30.16
C GLN A 767 -13.82 -15.14 -28.83
N ILE A 768 -15.14 -15.25 -28.85
CA ILE A 768 -15.98 -15.23 -27.65
C ILE A 768 -15.71 -16.47 -26.79
N THR A 769 -15.64 -17.65 -27.43
CA THR A 769 -15.29 -18.92 -26.77
C THR A 769 -13.93 -18.84 -26.07
N GLU A 770 -12.93 -18.24 -26.71
CA GLU A 770 -11.60 -18.02 -26.10
C GLU A 770 -11.67 -17.14 -24.83
N GLN A 771 -12.50 -16.08 -24.83
CA GLN A 771 -12.69 -15.24 -23.64
C GLN A 771 -13.38 -16.01 -22.51
N ILE A 772 -14.35 -16.87 -22.83
CA ILE A 772 -15.04 -17.71 -21.85
C ILE A 772 -14.05 -18.72 -21.23
N LEU A 773 -13.22 -19.38 -22.06
CA LEU A 773 -12.21 -20.34 -21.61
C LEU A 773 -11.12 -19.70 -20.73
N LYS A 774 -10.76 -18.43 -20.98
CA LYS A 774 -9.83 -17.67 -20.12
C LYS A 774 -10.35 -17.49 -18.68
N VAL A 775 -11.66 -17.44 -18.50
CA VAL A 775 -12.29 -17.29 -17.17
C VAL A 775 -12.44 -18.64 -16.47
N ALA A 776 -12.78 -19.70 -17.21
CA ALA A 776 -12.99 -21.03 -16.64
C ALA A 776 -11.71 -21.89 -16.51
N GLU A 777 -10.59 -21.45 -17.10
CA GLU A 777 -9.39 -22.23 -17.39
C GLU A 777 -9.64 -23.45 -18.30
N THR A 778 -8.62 -23.90 -19.04
CA THR A 778 -8.78 -25.04 -19.95
C THR A 778 -9.05 -26.34 -19.18
N PRO A 779 -9.82 -27.29 -19.74
CA PRO A 779 -9.96 -28.62 -19.16
C PRO A 779 -8.59 -29.25 -18.87
N GLY A 780 -8.46 -29.93 -17.73
CA GLY A 780 -7.22 -30.54 -17.22
C GLY A 780 -6.39 -29.64 -16.31
N THR A 781 -6.65 -28.33 -16.29
CA THR A 781 -5.78 -27.35 -15.62
C THR A 781 -6.49 -26.52 -14.54
N LEU A 782 -5.73 -26.12 -13.51
CA LEU A 782 -6.16 -25.15 -12.49
C LEU A 782 -4.93 -24.36 -12.03
N TYR A 783 -5.05 -23.03 -11.93
CA TYR A 783 -3.93 -22.13 -11.68
C TYR A 783 -2.79 -22.31 -12.68
N GLN A 784 -3.12 -22.59 -13.95
CA GLN A 784 -2.15 -22.83 -15.03
C GLN A 784 -1.25 -24.06 -14.82
N ARG A 785 -1.65 -25.00 -13.97
CA ARG A 785 -0.97 -26.28 -13.73
C ARG A 785 -1.93 -27.43 -13.97
N GLU A 786 -1.41 -28.63 -14.18
CA GLU A 786 -2.25 -29.81 -14.19
C GLU A 786 -2.96 -29.96 -12.84
N ILE A 787 -4.24 -30.31 -12.85
CA ILE A 787 -5.04 -30.44 -11.62
C ILE A 787 -4.46 -31.49 -10.66
N SER A 788 -3.78 -32.50 -11.19
CA SER A 788 -3.00 -33.51 -10.47
C SER A 788 -1.85 -32.93 -9.64
N GLU A 789 -1.32 -31.76 -10.00
CA GLU A 789 -0.17 -31.09 -9.35
C GLU A 789 -0.58 -30.01 -8.34
N VAL A 790 -1.87 -29.66 -8.27
CA VAL A 790 -2.38 -28.64 -7.33
C VAL A 790 -2.60 -29.24 -5.94
N ASP A 791 -2.24 -28.52 -4.88
CA ASP A 791 -2.41 -28.98 -3.50
C ASP A 791 -3.89 -29.20 -3.12
N LEU A 792 -4.16 -30.20 -2.28
CA LEU A 792 -5.53 -30.58 -1.89
C LEU A 792 -6.30 -29.44 -1.20
N SER A 793 -5.63 -28.62 -0.39
CA SER A 793 -6.22 -27.45 0.27
C SER A 793 -6.62 -26.38 -0.76
N ASP A 794 -5.82 -26.21 -1.81
CA ASP A 794 -6.07 -25.26 -2.89
C ASP A 794 -7.19 -25.74 -3.82
N LEU A 795 -7.33 -27.06 -4.04
CA LEU A 795 -8.47 -27.67 -4.74
C LEU A 795 -9.80 -27.39 -4.01
N HIS A 796 -9.84 -27.57 -2.68
CA HIS A 796 -11.04 -27.25 -1.89
C HIS A 796 -11.37 -25.75 -1.91
N ARG A 797 -10.35 -24.89 -1.85
CA ARG A 797 -10.52 -23.42 -1.96
C ARG A 797 -11.07 -23.02 -3.33
N ALA A 798 -10.52 -23.59 -4.40
CA ALA A 798 -10.98 -23.35 -5.77
C ALA A 798 -12.44 -23.77 -5.95
N LEU A 799 -12.82 -24.95 -5.44
CA LEU A 799 -14.18 -25.46 -5.52
C LEU A 799 -15.20 -24.57 -4.78
N LEU A 800 -14.83 -24.03 -3.61
CA LEU A 800 -15.65 -23.04 -2.90
C LEU A 800 -15.77 -21.73 -3.68
N SER A 801 -14.67 -21.24 -4.28
CA SER A 801 -14.67 -20.02 -5.09
C SER A 801 -15.58 -20.17 -6.31
N ILE A 802 -15.39 -21.23 -7.10
CA ILE A 802 -16.16 -21.47 -8.34
C ILE A 802 -17.66 -21.61 -8.05
N ARG A 803 -18.04 -22.28 -6.97
CA ARG A 803 -19.46 -22.38 -6.56
C ARG A 803 -20.06 -21.00 -6.24
N ASN A 804 -19.30 -20.14 -5.56
CA ASN A 804 -19.73 -18.77 -5.31
C ASN A 804 -19.85 -18.00 -6.63
N ASP A 805 -18.87 -18.10 -7.53
CA ASP A 805 -18.88 -17.42 -8.83
C ASP A 805 -20.07 -17.85 -9.69
N ILE A 806 -20.39 -19.14 -9.74
CA ILE A 806 -21.60 -19.67 -10.42
C ILE A 806 -22.86 -19.03 -9.84
N SER A 807 -23.02 -19.02 -8.51
CA SER A 807 -24.20 -18.46 -7.86
C SER A 807 -24.35 -16.97 -8.18
N PHE A 808 -23.27 -16.18 -8.02
CA PHE A 808 -23.27 -14.75 -8.27
C PHE A 808 -23.56 -14.41 -9.74
N THR A 809 -22.96 -15.16 -10.66
CA THR A 809 -23.13 -14.98 -12.10
C THR A 809 -24.57 -15.32 -12.52
N THR A 810 -25.12 -16.41 -11.99
CA THR A 810 -26.52 -16.82 -12.20
C THR A 810 -27.49 -15.72 -11.75
N ASP A 811 -27.31 -15.21 -10.54
CA ASP A 811 -28.21 -14.20 -9.97
C ASP A 811 -28.10 -12.87 -10.72
N ARG A 812 -26.88 -12.48 -11.13
CA ARG A 812 -26.67 -11.32 -11.98
C ARG A 812 -27.35 -11.48 -13.34
N ASN A 813 -27.37 -12.67 -13.94
CA ASN A 813 -27.89 -12.88 -15.29
C ASN A 813 -29.37 -12.46 -15.42
N THR A 814 -30.12 -12.45 -14.30
CA THR A 814 -31.49 -11.92 -14.24
C THR A 814 -31.63 -10.44 -14.61
N TYR A 815 -30.53 -9.66 -14.54
CA TYR A 815 -30.48 -8.24 -14.91
C TYR A 815 -29.96 -8.01 -16.34
N THR A 816 -29.57 -9.07 -17.05
CA THR A 816 -29.12 -9.01 -18.45
C THR A 816 -30.32 -8.96 -19.39
N GLN A 817 -30.27 -8.06 -20.38
CA GLN A 817 -31.34 -7.89 -21.38
C GLN A 817 -30.87 -8.19 -22.81
N ILE A 818 -29.57 -8.32 -23.03
CA ILE A 818 -29.00 -8.61 -24.34
C ILE A 818 -28.95 -10.14 -24.51
N PRO A 819 -29.65 -10.73 -25.50
CA PRO A 819 -29.74 -12.19 -25.66
C PRO A 819 -28.38 -12.87 -25.77
N ILE A 820 -27.50 -12.38 -26.65
CA ILE A 820 -26.15 -12.96 -26.83
C ILE A 820 -25.29 -12.86 -25.56
N ALA A 821 -25.48 -11.81 -24.75
CA ALA A 821 -24.77 -11.69 -23.49
C ALA A 821 -25.26 -12.71 -22.45
N LYS A 822 -26.55 -13.10 -22.50
CA LYS A 822 -27.06 -14.21 -21.67
C LYS A 822 -26.45 -15.53 -22.08
N GLU A 823 -26.44 -15.82 -23.39
CA GLU A 823 -25.86 -17.04 -23.94
C GLU A 823 -24.39 -17.21 -23.57
N ILE A 824 -23.61 -16.12 -23.61
CA ILE A 824 -22.21 -16.10 -23.17
C ILE A 824 -22.08 -16.37 -21.66
N ILE A 825 -22.94 -15.75 -20.85
CA ILE A 825 -22.96 -15.96 -19.40
C ILE A 825 -23.34 -17.41 -19.06
N ASP A 826 -24.37 -17.95 -19.71
CA ASP A 826 -24.85 -19.32 -19.48
C ASP A 826 -23.77 -20.33 -19.88
N SER A 827 -23.11 -20.13 -21.03
CA SER A 827 -21.95 -20.92 -21.45
C SER A 827 -20.80 -20.88 -20.44
N SER A 828 -20.56 -19.70 -19.84
CA SER A 828 -19.54 -19.55 -18.78
C SER A 828 -19.91 -20.33 -17.53
N ILE A 829 -21.20 -20.32 -17.14
CA ILE A 829 -21.72 -21.08 -16.01
C ILE A 829 -21.55 -22.58 -16.26
N ASP A 830 -21.88 -23.07 -17.45
CA ASP A 830 -21.77 -24.49 -17.80
C ASP A 830 -20.32 -24.99 -17.73
N LEU A 831 -19.36 -24.18 -18.22
CA LEU A 831 -17.94 -24.51 -18.13
C LEU A 831 -17.43 -24.52 -16.68
N LEU A 832 -17.85 -23.55 -15.86
CA LEU A 832 -17.51 -23.53 -14.42
C LEU A 832 -18.13 -24.73 -13.68
N GLN A 833 -19.33 -25.18 -14.07
CA GLN A 833 -19.92 -26.41 -13.54
C GLN A 833 -19.10 -27.64 -13.95
N GLY A 834 -18.67 -27.71 -15.22
CA GLY A 834 -17.75 -28.74 -15.70
C GLY A 834 -16.44 -28.77 -14.89
N LYS A 835 -15.84 -27.60 -14.63
CA LYS A 835 -14.63 -27.46 -13.80
C LYS A 835 -14.87 -27.89 -12.35
N THR A 836 -16.05 -27.63 -11.80
CA THR A 836 -16.43 -28.12 -10.46
C THR A 836 -16.43 -29.65 -10.40
N ILE A 837 -16.98 -30.31 -11.43
CA ILE A 837 -16.99 -31.78 -11.54
C ILE A 837 -15.55 -32.31 -11.64
N GLU A 838 -14.72 -31.66 -12.44
CA GLU A 838 -13.32 -32.01 -12.62
C GLU A 838 -12.52 -31.97 -11.31
N ILE A 839 -12.57 -30.85 -10.59
CA ILE A 839 -11.91 -30.69 -9.29
C ILE A 839 -12.44 -31.71 -8.27
N GLN A 840 -13.76 -31.95 -8.26
CA GLN A 840 -14.36 -32.92 -7.35
C GLN A 840 -13.92 -34.36 -7.66
N LYS A 841 -13.74 -34.72 -8.94
CA LYS A 841 -13.20 -36.02 -9.35
C LYS A 841 -11.77 -36.20 -8.82
N GLU A 842 -10.92 -35.18 -8.93
CA GLU A 842 -9.55 -35.24 -8.43
C GLU A 842 -9.49 -35.35 -6.91
N ILE A 843 -10.25 -34.53 -6.18
CA ILE A 843 -10.36 -34.63 -4.72
C ILE A 843 -10.79 -36.05 -4.31
N ASN A 844 -11.79 -36.61 -4.99
CA ASN A 844 -12.26 -37.96 -4.73
C ASN A 844 -11.21 -39.03 -5.07
N HIS A 845 -10.43 -38.84 -6.14
CA HIS A 845 -9.33 -39.73 -6.52
C HIS A 845 -8.25 -39.76 -5.43
N ARG A 846 -7.80 -38.60 -4.94
CA ARG A 846 -6.80 -38.51 -3.86
C ARG A 846 -7.29 -39.07 -2.53
N ASN A 847 -8.54 -38.78 -2.17
CA ASN A 847 -9.17 -39.35 -0.98
C ASN A 847 -9.25 -40.89 -1.04
N ARG A 848 -9.38 -41.48 -2.24
CA ARG A 848 -9.33 -42.95 -2.45
C ARG A 848 -7.91 -43.48 -2.30
N ILE A 849 -6.90 -42.80 -2.84
CA ILE A 849 -5.48 -43.17 -2.67
C ILE A 849 -5.09 -43.14 -1.18
N GLU A 850 -5.48 -42.09 -0.46
CA GLU A 850 -5.18 -41.94 0.96
C GLU A 850 -5.85 -43.03 1.80
N LYS A 851 -7.13 -43.33 1.55
CA LYS A 851 -7.83 -44.46 2.20
C LYS A 851 -7.20 -45.82 1.87
N PHE A 852 -6.72 -46.01 0.64
CA PHE A 852 -6.04 -47.24 0.22
C PHE A 852 -4.67 -47.39 0.90
N ASN A 853 -3.90 -46.30 1.01
CA ASN A 853 -2.61 -46.27 1.71
C ASN A 853 -2.77 -46.49 3.22
N HIS A 854 -3.80 -45.90 3.83
CA HIS A 854 -4.14 -46.11 5.24
C HIS A 854 -4.59 -47.57 5.51
N SER A 855 -5.40 -48.14 4.63
CA SER A 855 -5.81 -49.56 4.72
C SER A 855 -4.62 -50.52 4.55
N ASN A 856 -3.65 -50.18 3.70
CA ASN A 856 -2.42 -50.97 3.52
C ASN A 856 -1.43 -50.81 4.68
N GLN A 857 -1.39 -49.66 5.36
CA GLN A 857 -0.63 -49.49 6.61
C GLN A 857 -1.22 -50.33 7.74
N ILE A 858 -2.56 -50.35 7.88
CA ILE A 858 -3.26 -51.19 8.88
C ILE A 858 -3.04 -52.68 8.59
N ARG A 859 -3.08 -53.11 7.31
CA ARG A 859 -2.78 -54.50 6.92
C ARG A 859 -1.32 -54.92 7.17
N LYS A 860 -0.35 -54.01 7.14
CA LYS A 860 1.06 -54.31 7.42
C LYS A 860 1.39 -54.39 8.92
N GLN A 861 0.48 -54.00 9.82
CA GLN A 861 0.66 -54.07 11.28
C GLN A 861 0.04 -55.31 11.94
N TRP A 862 -0.62 -56.20 11.20
CA TRP A 862 -1.15 -57.44 11.75
C TRP A 862 -0.17 -58.60 11.59
N ILE A 863 0.62 -58.86 12.65
CA ILE A 863 1.29 -60.15 12.88
C ILE A 863 0.27 -61.06 13.61
N PRO A 864 -0.03 -62.28 13.11
CA PRO A 864 -0.92 -63.19 13.81
C PRO A 864 -0.14 -64.02 14.85
N LEU A 865 -0.68 -64.11 16.07
CA LEU A 865 -0.28 -65.11 17.09
C LEU A 865 -1.54 -65.76 17.68
N PRO A 866 -1.43 -66.99 18.24
CA PRO A 866 -2.34 -68.09 17.92
C PRO A 866 -3.48 -68.26 18.91
N TRP A 867 -4.44 -69.08 18.47
CA TRP A 867 -5.74 -69.36 19.05
C TRP A 867 -5.69 -70.06 20.41
N HIS A 868 -6.62 -69.71 21.30
CA HIS A 868 -7.34 -70.66 22.16
C HIS A 868 -8.75 -70.11 22.54
N ASN A 869 -9.78 -70.89 22.16
CA ASN A 869 -11.05 -71.29 22.83
C ASN A 869 -11.49 -70.50 24.10
N THR A 870 -12.76 -70.20 24.41
CA THR A 870 -14.08 -70.78 24.06
C THR A 870 -15.21 -69.88 24.61
N SER A 871 -16.34 -69.83 23.89
CA SER A 871 -17.75 -69.64 24.31
C SER A 871 -18.23 -68.50 25.24
N SER A 872 -19.14 -67.68 24.68
CA SER A 872 -20.57 -67.51 25.07
C SER A 872 -21.08 -66.07 25.40
N ALA A 873 -22.23 -65.77 24.77
CA ALA A 873 -23.31 -64.84 25.11
C ALA A 873 -23.12 -63.30 24.99
N VAL A 874 -23.63 -62.78 23.86
CA VAL A 874 -24.52 -61.61 23.67
C VAL A 874 -24.64 -60.59 24.81
N HIS A 875 -24.27 -59.33 24.55
CA HIS A 875 -25.11 -58.14 24.79
C HIS A 875 -24.54 -56.91 24.07
N THR A 876 -25.31 -56.36 23.14
CA THR A 876 -25.03 -55.11 22.42
C THR A 876 -25.35 -53.92 23.33
N LEU A 877 -24.34 -53.10 23.62
CA LEU A 877 -24.43 -51.88 24.42
C LEU A 877 -25.17 -50.75 23.69
N SER A 878 -26.11 -50.13 24.40
CA SER A 878 -26.58 -48.76 24.19
C SER A 878 -25.61 -47.76 24.83
N THR A 879 -25.64 -46.50 24.34
CA THR A 879 -25.51 -45.17 25.01
C THR A 879 -24.72 -44.24 24.08
N ALA A 880 -25.25 -43.14 23.51
CA ALA A 880 -25.85 -41.93 24.10
C ALA A 880 -24.82 -40.96 24.72
N SER A 881 -25.04 -39.67 24.44
CA SER A 881 -24.39 -38.45 24.99
C SER A 881 -22.98 -38.13 24.45
N GLU A 882 -22.54 -36.88 24.28
CA GLU A 882 -23.13 -35.55 24.22
C GLU A 882 -22.00 -34.62 23.71
N GLU A 883 -22.43 -33.51 23.10
CA GLU A 883 -21.76 -32.25 22.82
C GLU A 883 -20.25 -32.05 23.16
N SER A 884 -19.49 -31.66 22.13
CA SER A 884 -18.54 -30.56 22.28
C SER A 884 -18.53 -29.67 21.02
N THR A 885 -19.21 -28.55 21.17
CA THR A 885 -19.18 -27.33 20.37
C THR A 885 -17.77 -26.91 19.94
N VAL A 886 -17.52 -26.86 18.62
CA VAL A 886 -16.54 -25.93 18.01
C VAL A 886 -17.22 -25.19 16.87
N CYS A 887 -17.15 -23.86 17.00
CA CYS A 887 -17.91 -22.82 16.33
C CYS A 887 -17.62 -22.74 14.81
N PHE A 888 -18.50 -23.31 13.98
CA PHE A 888 -18.63 -23.00 12.54
C PHE A 888 -19.95 -22.26 12.28
N SER A 889 -20.01 -20.96 12.58
CA SER A 889 -21.26 -20.17 12.44
C SER A 889 -21.15 -18.90 11.57
N ARG A 890 -20.14 -18.79 10.70
CA ARG A 890 -20.03 -17.64 9.76
C ARG A 890 -20.32 -17.94 8.29
N GLU A 891 -20.31 -19.18 7.83
CA GLU A 891 -20.12 -19.46 6.40
C GLU A 891 -21.40 -19.74 5.57
N ASN A 892 -22.59 -19.80 6.17
CA ASN A 892 -23.83 -20.11 5.42
C ASN A 892 -24.87 -18.98 5.35
N ARG A 893 -24.55 -17.76 5.79
CA ARG A 893 -25.52 -16.65 5.78
C ARG A 893 -25.82 -16.12 4.38
N PHE A 894 -24.84 -16.12 3.47
CA PHE A 894 -24.99 -15.56 2.12
C PHE A 894 -25.82 -16.44 1.19
N ALA A 895 -25.53 -17.74 1.13
CA ALA A 895 -26.26 -18.69 0.29
C ALA A 895 -27.75 -18.80 0.68
N SER A 896 -28.02 -18.76 1.99
CA SER A 896 -29.39 -18.71 2.56
C SER A 896 -30.14 -17.42 2.20
N MET A 897 -29.45 -16.29 2.04
CA MET A 897 -30.09 -15.03 1.64
C MET A 897 -30.35 -14.95 0.14
N LEU A 898 -29.45 -15.49 -0.68
CA LEU A 898 -29.64 -15.57 -2.14
C LEU A 898 -30.82 -16.48 -2.51
N SER A 899 -31.06 -17.56 -1.75
CA SER A 899 -32.24 -18.42 -1.95
C SER A 899 -33.56 -17.72 -1.64
N GLN A 900 -33.59 -16.81 -0.64
CA GLN A 900 -34.78 -15.99 -0.35
C GLN A 900 -35.08 -14.95 -1.45
N VAL A 901 -34.04 -14.33 -2.03
CA VAL A 901 -34.19 -13.40 -3.17
C VAL A 901 -34.72 -14.13 -4.42
N LYS A 902 -34.27 -15.36 -4.69
CA LYS A 902 -34.77 -16.21 -5.78
C LYS A 902 -36.28 -16.49 -5.66
N HIS A 903 -36.79 -16.66 -4.44
CA HIS A 903 -38.22 -16.89 -4.20
C HIS A 903 -39.08 -15.65 -4.52
N GLN A 904 -38.63 -14.44 -4.17
CA GLN A 904 -39.40 -13.22 -4.46
C GLN A 904 -39.28 -12.70 -5.90
N ALA A 905 -38.13 -12.89 -6.57
CA ALA A 905 -38.00 -12.54 -8.00
C ALA A 905 -38.95 -13.36 -8.88
N LYS A 906 -39.18 -14.64 -8.53
CA LYS A 906 -40.20 -15.51 -9.16
C LYS A 906 -41.65 -15.10 -8.85
N VAL A 907 -41.90 -14.51 -7.68
CA VAL A 907 -43.25 -14.04 -7.28
C VAL A 907 -43.58 -12.70 -7.96
N THR A 908 -42.60 -11.80 -8.09
CA THR A 908 -42.78 -10.48 -8.71
C THR A 908 -42.91 -10.57 -10.24
N SER A 909 -42.25 -11.54 -10.89
CA SER A 909 -42.44 -11.80 -12.33
C SER A 909 -43.78 -12.48 -12.66
N LYS A 910 -44.32 -13.31 -11.74
CA LYS A 910 -45.66 -13.90 -11.89
C LYS A 910 -46.80 -12.90 -11.69
N ASN A 911 -46.63 -11.88 -10.82
CA ASN A 911 -47.66 -10.87 -10.58
C ASN A 911 -47.76 -9.78 -11.66
N LEU A 912 -46.77 -9.67 -12.55
CA LEU A 912 -46.84 -8.82 -13.75
C LEU A 912 -47.49 -9.52 -14.96
N ALA A 913 -47.77 -10.83 -14.87
CA ALA A 913 -48.31 -11.64 -15.96
C ALA A 913 -49.77 -12.10 -15.78
N ARG A 914 -50.51 -11.60 -14.78
CA ARG A 914 -51.94 -11.92 -14.58
C ARG A 914 -52.80 -10.67 -14.37
N LYS A 915 -53.28 -10.11 -15.50
CA LYS A 915 -54.63 -9.59 -15.65
C LYS A 915 -55.21 -10.19 -16.94
N PRO A 916 -56.20 -11.09 -16.89
CA PRO A 916 -56.94 -11.49 -18.08
C PRO A 916 -58.06 -10.49 -18.36
N ALA A 917 -58.28 -10.23 -19.64
CA ALA A 917 -59.34 -9.40 -20.17
C ALA A 917 -60.60 -10.25 -20.45
N ILE A 918 -61.76 -9.66 -20.13
CA ILE A 918 -63.05 -9.74 -20.85
C ILE A 918 -63.93 -10.99 -20.67
N ASN A 919 -65.08 -10.81 -20.01
CA ASN A 919 -66.40 -10.99 -20.62
C ASN A 919 -67.51 -10.48 -19.69
N GLU A 920 -68.09 -9.32 -20.02
CA GLU A 920 -69.52 -9.06 -19.76
C GLU A 920 -70.04 -7.95 -20.69
N LEU A 921 -70.30 -8.32 -21.95
CA LEU A 921 -71.31 -7.65 -22.78
C LEU A 921 -72.65 -8.30 -22.43
N LYS A 922 -73.38 -7.73 -21.48
CA LYS A 922 -74.84 -7.87 -21.31
C LYS A 922 -75.34 -6.92 -20.21
N ARG A 923 -75.55 -5.66 -20.57
CA ARG A 923 -76.71 -4.82 -20.20
C ARG A 923 -76.53 -3.44 -20.83
N GLN A 924 -77.19 -3.33 -22.00
CA GLN A 924 -77.50 -2.18 -22.87
C GLN A 924 -76.44 -1.07 -23.01
#